data_AF-A0A957JNH2-F1
#
_entry.id   AF-A0A957JNH2-F1
#
_cell.length_a   1.000
_cell.length_b   1.000
_cell.length_c   1.000
_cell.angle_alpha   90.00
_cell.angle_beta   90.00
_cell.angle_gamma   90.00
#
_symmetry.space_group_name_H-M   'P 1'
#
loop_
_entity.id
_entity.type
_entity.pdbx_description
1 polymer ?
#
loop_
_entity_poly.entity_id
_entity_poly.type
_entity_poly.pdbx_seq_one_letter_code
_entity_poly.pdbx_strand_id
1 'polypeptide(L)'
;VLAAARRGNIRDLKPNCLGVMNPATGLNATIASQTARRGSVGFVSQSGALCSSILDWSLRENVGFSAFVSIGNMLDVDWGDLIQYLGNDSSTKSIVIYMESVGNPRSFLSAAREVALTKPIIVIKPGRSEAAARAVVSHTGAMVGSDEVLAAALRRVGVMRVESIEDLFNMAEVLAKQPRPVGPNLTIVTNAGGPGALATDALVTAGGSMATLTEETKAALDKLLPPHWSHGNPIDIVGNADPTRFVEAVKLAKQDENSHGVLVILSPQPQTDATETARALTAVYGKRSAAFRFGKPVLASWIGGEEVAEGKAILNAGNIPTFDFPDTAVRIFTYMWRFHRRLQSLYETPTLPAWTPEDESRHDKAAQLINDIRQMGRTLLTEYESKQILAAYGIPTVPTLVAETAETAVARAEEIGYPVVLKLNSQTITHKSDVGGVRLDLATADEVFHAFEMMQQSVTAKHSPADFLGVTVQPMFNLKEGFELIVGSSPDARFGPVLLFGSGGSLVEVYKDRALGLPPLTTTLARRMMERTLIYGALHGVRGRPAVDLAALETLLVRFSQLVVEQRWIKEIEINPLFALGDSLAALDARVVLYDQGVTEAELPRLAIRPYPSQYERPFTNKHGQTFLIRPIRPEDEPKMAEFHAHLSEESVYLRYFRVFPLAQRVDHDRLAPVVFVDYDRTIALVVEWQNRETGAVEIVGAGRLARGAVLEEAEFALLVRDDFHGHGLGTEMLARLLEFGRQEGIKRVIAYMLQTNTGMINVSKRLGFTFKTEDDVLKAELALATG
;
A
#
# COMPACT_ATOMS: atom_id res chain seq x y z
N VAL A 1 -7.86 32.69 -12.52
CA VAL A 1 -8.51 31.61 -13.29
C VAL A 1 -9.32 30.70 -12.38
N LEU A 2 -8.71 29.96 -11.44
CA LEU A 2 -9.42 29.01 -10.56
C LEU A 2 -10.64 29.59 -9.82
N ALA A 3 -10.55 30.80 -9.27
CA ALA A 3 -11.69 31.43 -8.60
C ALA A 3 -12.88 31.69 -9.55
N ALA A 4 -12.61 32.00 -10.82
CA ALA A 4 -13.66 32.16 -11.83
C ALA A 4 -14.22 30.81 -12.27
N ALA A 5 -13.37 29.80 -12.46
CA ALA A 5 -13.77 28.43 -12.80
C ALA A 5 -14.70 27.84 -11.73
N ARG A 6 -14.34 27.96 -10.45
CA ARG A 6 -15.16 27.51 -9.30
C ARG A 6 -16.52 28.20 -9.25
N ARG A 7 -16.59 29.53 -9.47
CA ARG A 7 -17.87 30.25 -9.54
C ARG A 7 -18.79 29.76 -10.66
N GLY A 8 -18.20 29.30 -11.77
CA GLY A 8 -18.93 28.73 -12.89
C GLY A 8 -19.17 27.22 -12.80
N ASN A 9 -18.74 26.55 -11.73
CA ASN A 9 -18.73 25.09 -11.61
C ASN A 9 -17.99 24.39 -12.77
N ILE A 10 -16.87 24.97 -13.21
CA ILE A 10 -16.02 24.46 -14.28
C ILE A 10 -14.72 23.91 -13.66
N ARG A 11 -14.28 22.74 -14.12
CA ARG A 11 -12.96 22.17 -13.80
C ARG A 11 -11.92 22.58 -14.83
N ASP A 12 -10.69 22.84 -14.38
CA ASP A 12 -9.59 23.27 -15.22
C ASP A 12 -8.45 22.22 -15.30
N LEU A 13 -8.11 21.80 -16.52
CA LEU A 13 -6.97 20.92 -16.81
C LEU A 13 -5.69 21.72 -17.15
N LYS A 14 -5.82 23.02 -17.47
CA LYS A 14 -4.71 23.92 -17.79
C LYS A 14 -4.01 24.40 -16.50
N PRO A 15 -2.86 25.12 -16.58
CA PRO A 15 -2.08 25.53 -17.75
C PRO A 15 -0.94 24.57 -18.12
N ASN A 16 -0.27 24.93 -19.23
CA ASN A 16 0.94 24.27 -19.74
C ASN A 16 0.77 22.78 -20.03
N CYS A 17 -0.30 22.43 -20.74
CA CYS A 17 -0.57 21.06 -21.16
C CYS A 17 -0.69 20.96 -22.69
N LEU A 18 -0.42 19.77 -23.23
CA LEU A 18 -0.61 19.45 -24.64
C LEU A 18 -2.10 19.39 -25.02
N GLY A 19 -2.97 19.03 -24.07
CA GLY A 19 -4.40 18.82 -24.25
C GLY A 19 -4.85 17.39 -23.96
N VAL A 20 -6.01 17.00 -24.50
CA VAL A 20 -6.59 15.65 -24.33
C VAL A 20 -7.02 15.00 -25.65
N MET A 21 -6.89 13.68 -25.74
CA MET A 21 -7.48 12.87 -26.80
C MET A 21 -8.37 11.77 -26.22
N ASN A 22 -9.47 11.48 -26.90
CA ASN A 22 -10.27 10.28 -26.71
C ASN A 22 -10.38 9.55 -28.06
N PRO A 23 -9.50 8.56 -28.32
CA PRO A 23 -9.50 7.80 -29.57
C PRO A 23 -10.79 7.03 -29.86
N ALA A 24 -11.59 6.69 -28.84
CA ALA A 24 -12.84 5.96 -29.03
C ALA A 24 -13.92 6.85 -29.67
N THR A 25 -13.93 8.15 -29.35
CA THR A 25 -14.87 9.13 -29.93
C THR A 25 -14.27 9.92 -31.11
N GLY A 26 -12.96 9.80 -31.34
CA GLY A 26 -12.23 10.59 -32.34
C GLY A 26 -11.89 12.01 -31.88
N LEU A 27 -12.13 12.35 -30.61
CA LEU A 27 -11.79 13.66 -30.07
C LEU A 27 -10.26 13.82 -29.98
N ASN A 28 -9.73 14.85 -30.64
CA ASN A 28 -8.37 15.34 -30.46
C ASN A 28 -8.43 16.83 -30.12
N ALA A 29 -8.37 17.16 -28.83
CA ALA A 29 -8.31 18.52 -28.31
C ALA A 29 -6.89 18.84 -27.82
N THR A 30 -5.89 18.51 -28.66
CA THR A 30 -4.47 18.78 -28.41
C THR A 30 -3.88 19.69 -29.47
N ILE A 31 -2.65 20.16 -29.23
CA ILE A 31 -1.82 20.83 -30.25
C ILE A 31 -0.90 19.86 -31.02
N ALA A 32 -1.08 18.53 -30.87
CA ALA A 32 -0.28 17.54 -31.57
C ALA A 32 -0.72 17.39 -33.03
N SER A 33 0.24 17.06 -33.92
CA SER A 33 -0.02 16.84 -35.34
C SER A 33 -0.62 15.47 -35.67
N GLN A 34 -0.51 14.52 -34.75
CA GLN A 34 -0.98 13.14 -34.90
C GLN A 34 -2.11 12.85 -33.90
N THR A 35 -2.89 11.79 -34.16
CA THR A 35 -3.96 11.31 -33.28
C THR A 35 -3.62 9.91 -32.77
N ALA A 36 -3.80 9.69 -31.47
CA ALA A 36 -3.60 8.40 -30.83
C ALA A 36 -4.52 7.32 -31.44
N ARG A 37 -3.99 6.11 -31.63
CA ARG A 37 -4.79 4.95 -32.07
C ARG A 37 -5.71 4.49 -30.95
N ARG A 38 -6.86 3.94 -31.32
CA ARG A 38 -7.79 3.32 -30.36
C ARG A 38 -7.16 2.09 -29.72
N GLY A 39 -7.25 2.00 -28.40
CA GLY A 39 -6.87 0.81 -27.64
C GLY A 39 -7.42 0.84 -26.23
N SER A 40 -6.66 0.31 -25.27
CA SER A 40 -7.12 0.06 -23.90
C SER A 40 -6.24 0.71 -22.82
N VAL A 41 -5.21 1.46 -23.19
CA VAL A 41 -4.31 2.12 -22.25
C VAL A 41 -4.79 3.54 -21.98
N GLY A 42 -5.07 3.88 -20.72
CA GLY A 42 -5.28 5.26 -20.31
C GLY A 42 -3.95 5.91 -19.99
N PHE A 43 -3.48 6.85 -20.81
CA PHE A 43 -2.20 7.52 -20.63
C PHE A 43 -2.38 8.93 -20.06
N VAL A 44 -1.64 9.23 -18.99
CA VAL A 44 -1.63 10.54 -18.34
C VAL A 44 -0.19 11.02 -18.12
N SER A 45 0.11 12.26 -18.47
CA SER A 45 1.46 12.83 -18.31
C SER A 45 1.45 14.29 -17.86
N GLN A 46 2.34 14.63 -16.93
CA GLN A 46 2.66 16.02 -16.61
C GLN A 46 3.51 16.72 -17.68
N SER A 47 4.29 15.97 -18.47
CA SER A 47 5.15 16.52 -19.51
C SER A 47 4.47 16.49 -20.88
N GLY A 48 4.23 17.68 -21.46
CA GLY A 48 3.67 17.82 -22.81
C GLY A 48 4.66 17.44 -23.93
N ALA A 49 5.96 17.66 -23.71
CA ALA A 49 6.99 17.24 -24.67
C ALA A 49 7.06 15.71 -24.77
N LEU A 50 7.05 15.02 -23.62
CA LEU A 50 7.02 13.56 -23.61
C LEU A 50 5.73 12.99 -24.17
N CYS A 51 4.58 13.65 -23.98
CA CYS A 51 3.36 13.28 -24.67
C CYS A 51 3.57 13.20 -26.19
N SER A 52 4.24 14.20 -26.78
CA SER A 52 4.45 14.23 -28.23
C SER A 52 5.38 13.10 -28.69
N SER A 53 6.49 12.85 -27.97
CA SER A 53 7.41 11.75 -28.29
C SER A 53 6.78 10.37 -28.11
N ILE A 54 5.99 10.19 -27.04
CA ILE A 54 5.28 8.94 -26.76
C ILE A 54 4.21 8.68 -27.80
N LEU A 55 3.50 9.71 -28.24
CA LEU A 55 2.50 9.59 -29.29
C LEU A 55 3.14 9.09 -30.59
N ASP A 56 4.24 9.70 -31.03
CA ASP A 56 4.95 9.29 -32.24
C ASP A 56 5.49 7.85 -32.13
N TRP A 57 6.13 7.52 -31.01
CA TRP A 57 6.62 6.17 -30.71
C TRP A 57 5.48 5.13 -30.69
N SER A 58 4.32 5.47 -30.12
CA SER A 58 3.19 4.54 -30.00
C SER A 58 2.64 4.10 -31.36
N LEU A 59 2.74 4.95 -32.39
CA LEU A 59 2.30 4.61 -33.73
C LEU A 59 3.18 3.55 -34.38
N ARG A 60 4.49 3.58 -34.09
CA ARG A 60 5.47 2.57 -34.53
C ARG A 60 5.25 1.24 -33.82
N GLU A 61 5.11 1.27 -32.49
CA GLU A 61 4.95 0.07 -31.67
C GLU A 61 3.50 -0.47 -31.59
N ASN A 62 2.58 0.12 -32.37
CA ASN A 62 1.16 -0.26 -32.44
C ASN A 62 0.44 -0.23 -31.07
N VAL A 63 0.84 0.66 -30.17
CA VAL A 63 0.19 0.87 -28.86
C VAL A 63 -1.03 1.77 -29.03
N GLY A 64 -2.20 1.30 -28.57
CA GLY A 64 -3.46 2.03 -28.62
C GLY A 64 -3.95 2.52 -27.26
N PHE A 65 -4.57 3.70 -27.24
CA PHE A 65 -5.04 4.38 -26.04
C PHE A 65 -6.57 4.42 -25.95
N SER A 66 -7.10 4.32 -24.73
CA SER A 66 -8.50 4.65 -24.41
C SER A 66 -8.67 6.15 -24.15
N ALA A 67 -7.66 6.76 -23.52
CA ALA A 67 -7.55 8.19 -23.29
C ALA A 67 -6.08 8.61 -23.28
N PHE A 68 -5.80 9.82 -23.75
CA PHE A 68 -4.46 10.41 -23.76
C PHE A 68 -4.52 11.82 -23.19
N VAL A 69 -4.00 12.03 -21.98
CA VAL A 69 -4.22 13.25 -21.21
C VAL A 69 -2.89 13.88 -20.81
N SER A 70 -2.66 15.12 -21.24
CA SER A 70 -1.61 15.96 -20.69
C SER A 70 -2.21 16.85 -19.59
N ILE A 71 -1.71 16.74 -18.36
CA ILE A 71 -2.23 17.47 -17.19
C ILE A 71 -1.41 18.74 -16.87
N GLY A 72 -0.21 18.87 -17.45
CA GLY A 72 0.65 20.03 -17.26
C GLY A 72 0.91 20.35 -15.79
N ASN A 73 0.64 21.59 -15.40
CA ASN A 73 0.91 22.07 -14.04
C ASN A 73 -0.07 21.55 -12.97
N MET A 74 -1.18 20.89 -13.35
CA MET A 74 -2.10 20.25 -12.42
C MET A 74 -2.64 21.22 -11.33
N LEU A 75 -3.22 22.35 -11.74
CA LEU A 75 -3.72 23.38 -10.81
C LEU A 75 -5.09 23.07 -10.18
N ASP A 76 -5.94 22.27 -10.85
CA ASP A 76 -7.27 21.89 -10.37
C ASP A 76 -7.54 20.40 -10.58
N VAL A 77 -7.68 19.95 -11.83
CA VAL A 77 -7.77 18.51 -12.10
C VAL A 77 -6.44 17.85 -11.73
N ASP A 78 -6.48 16.82 -10.88
CA ASP A 78 -5.30 16.13 -10.38
C ASP A 78 -5.27 14.63 -10.75
N TRP A 79 -4.25 13.92 -10.24
CA TRP A 79 -4.11 12.48 -10.46
C TRP A 79 -5.30 11.69 -9.96
N GLY A 80 -5.86 12.06 -8.81
CA GLY A 80 -6.97 11.35 -8.20
C GLY A 80 -8.24 11.45 -9.04
N ASP A 81 -8.52 12.63 -9.61
CA ASP A 81 -9.62 12.84 -10.56
C ASP A 81 -9.48 11.91 -11.79
N LEU A 82 -8.30 11.92 -12.42
CA LEU A 82 -8.07 11.17 -13.67
C LEU A 82 -8.00 9.66 -13.45
N ILE A 83 -7.40 9.20 -12.34
CA ILE A 83 -7.39 7.78 -11.98
C ILE A 83 -8.82 7.30 -11.75
N GLN A 84 -9.67 8.07 -11.06
CA GLN A 84 -11.07 7.71 -10.86
C GLN A 84 -11.84 7.65 -12.19
N TYR A 85 -11.67 8.66 -13.05
CA TYR A 85 -12.29 8.68 -14.38
C TYR A 85 -11.90 7.44 -15.22
N LEU A 86 -10.61 7.16 -15.33
CA LEU A 86 -10.08 6.00 -16.07
C LEU A 86 -10.41 4.67 -15.37
N GLY A 87 -10.55 4.68 -14.05
CA GLY A 87 -11.00 3.57 -13.22
C GLY A 87 -12.42 3.14 -13.55
N ASN A 88 -13.31 4.09 -13.84
CA ASN A 88 -14.71 3.84 -14.19
C ASN A 88 -14.93 3.57 -15.69
N ASP A 89 -14.01 4.01 -16.55
CA ASP A 89 -14.12 3.79 -18.01
C ASP A 89 -13.90 2.30 -18.40
N SER A 90 -14.94 1.65 -18.94
CA SER A 90 -14.89 0.23 -19.32
C SER A 90 -13.90 -0.08 -20.44
N SER A 91 -13.53 0.93 -21.26
CA SER A 91 -12.57 0.78 -22.36
C SER A 91 -11.12 0.76 -21.87
N THR A 92 -10.83 1.46 -20.77
CA THR A 92 -9.51 1.45 -20.11
C THR A 92 -9.29 0.12 -19.36
N LYS A 93 -8.16 -0.55 -19.64
CA LYS A 93 -7.73 -1.79 -18.97
C LYS A 93 -6.47 -1.60 -18.13
N SER A 94 -5.64 -0.60 -18.43
CA SER A 94 -4.47 -0.21 -17.65
C SER A 94 -4.30 1.31 -17.69
N ILE A 95 -3.74 1.88 -16.62
CA ILE A 95 -3.47 3.30 -16.48
C ILE A 95 -1.96 3.50 -16.42
N VAL A 96 -1.44 4.36 -17.29
CA VAL A 96 -0.03 4.66 -17.43
C VAL A 96 0.19 6.13 -17.10
N ILE A 97 1.12 6.40 -16.20
CA ILE A 97 1.36 7.73 -15.64
C ILE A 97 2.84 8.12 -15.77
N TYR A 98 3.09 9.26 -16.41
CA TYR A 98 4.35 9.98 -16.27
C TYR A 98 4.19 11.10 -15.24
N MET A 99 4.75 10.90 -14.05
CA MET A 99 4.58 11.79 -12.89
C MET A 99 5.89 12.49 -12.57
N GLU A 100 5.95 13.82 -12.63
CA GLU A 100 7.09 14.60 -12.12
C GLU A 100 6.91 14.97 -10.65
N SER A 101 5.67 15.29 -10.26
CA SER A 101 5.26 15.62 -8.90
C SER A 101 3.91 14.97 -8.54
N VAL A 102 3.75 14.61 -7.27
CA VAL A 102 2.54 13.96 -6.76
C VAL A 102 1.38 14.96 -6.58
N GLY A 103 1.67 16.25 -6.39
CA GLY A 103 0.65 17.26 -6.08
C GLY A 103 -0.02 16.97 -4.74
N ASN A 104 -1.30 16.57 -4.77
CA ASN A 104 -2.09 16.15 -3.61
C ASN A 104 -1.94 14.64 -3.36
N PRO A 105 -1.11 14.20 -2.40
CA PRO A 105 -0.80 12.78 -2.23
C PRO A 105 -1.99 11.99 -1.70
N ARG A 106 -2.84 12.60 -0.86
CA ARG A 106 -4.05 11.94 -0.34
C ARG A 106 -5.04 11.63 -1.46
N SER A 107 -5.28 12.59 -2.36
CA SER A 107 -6.14 12.39 -3.55
C SER A 107 -5.60 11.27 -4.44
N PHE A 108 -4.30 11.30 -4.75
CA PHE A 108 -3.63 10.28 -5.56
C PHE A 108 -3.69 8.89 -4.94
N LEU A 109 -3.23 8.75 -3.69
CA LEU A 109 -3.20 7.45 -3.00
C LEU A 109 -4.59 6.87 -2.85
N SER A 110 -5.57 7.73 -2.55
CA SER A 110 -6.95 7.31 -2.40
C SER A 110 -7.53 6.73 -3.70
N ALA A 111 -7.39 7.47 -4.81
CA ALA A 111 -7.88 7.00 -6.11
C ALA A 111 -7.11 5.75 -6.59
N ALA A 112 -5.79 5.76 -6.44
CA ALA A 112 -4.95 4.66 -6.87
C ALA A 112 -5.29 3.36 -6.14
N ARG A 113 -5.56 3.43 -4.83
CA ARG A 113 -5.92 2.29 -4.01
C ARG A 113 -7.25 1.66 -4.43
N GLU A 114 -8.24 2.47 -4.78
CA GLU A 114 -9.54 1.98 -5.28
C GLU A 114 -9.40 1.29 -6.65
N VAL A 115 -8.58 1.86 -7.54
CA VAL A 115 -8.50 1.41 -8.94
C VAL A 115 -7.47 0.30 -9.17
N ALA A 116 -6.35 0.28 -8.45
CA ALA A 116 -5.22 -0.65 -8.67
C ALA A 116 -5.61 -2.14 -8.58
N LEU A 117 -6.66 -2.45 -7.82
CA LEU A 117 -7.29 -3.76 -7.77
C LEU A 117 -7.73 -4.27 -9.13
N THR A 118 -8.54 -3.44 -9.79
CA THR A 118 -9.28 -3.83 -10.98
C THR A 118 -8.44 -3.59 -12.22
N LYS A 119 -7.68 -2.50 -12.24
CA LYS A 119 -6.87 -2.03 -13.35
C LYS A 119 -5.47 -1.68 -12.88
N PRO A 120 -4.42 -2.23 -13.51
CA PRO A 120 -3.06 -1.86 -13.17
C PRO A 120 -2.80 -0.36 -13.37
N ILE A 121 -2.10 0.24 -12.41
CA ILE A 121 -1.59 1.60 -12.49
C ILE A 121 -0.07 1.52 -12.51
N ILE A 122 0.54 2.04 -13.56
CA ILE A 122 1.98 1.97 -13.82
C ILE A 122 2.50 3.41 -13.89
N VAL A 123 3.47 3.73 -13.04
CA VAL A 123 4.07 5.07 -12.93
C VAL A 123 5.53 5.00 -13.30
N ILE A 124 5.95 5.94 -14.14
CA ILE A 124 7.35 6.36 -14.22
C ILE A 124 7.51 7.70 -13.49
N LYS A 125 8.53 7.76 -12.64
CA LYS A 125 8.83 8.94 -11.82
C LYS A 125 10.32 9.31 -11.94
N PRO A 126 10.67 10.36 -12.69
CA PRO A 126 12.03 10.93 -12.69
C PRO A 126 12.36 11.59 -11.35
N GLY A 127 13.63 11.93 -11.14
CA GLY A 127 14.09 12.64 -9.93
C GLY A 127 14.45 11.75 -8.75
N ARG A 128 15.01 10.56 -9.01
CA ARG A 128 15.38 9.56 -7.97
C ARG A 128 16.58 9.96 -7.13
N SER A 129 17.61 10.49 -7.79
CA SER A 129 18.81 10.98 -7.12
C SER A 129 18.59 12.42 -6.69
N GLU A 130 19.36 12.87 -5.69
CA GLU A 130 19.32 14.26 -5.25
C GLU A 130 19.59 15.24 -6.42
N ALA A 131 20.56 14.91 -7.29
CA ALA A 131 20.86 15.69 -8.49
C ALA A 131 19.67 15.76 -9.46
N ALA A 132 19.00 14.64 -9.73
CA ALA A 132 17.83 14.60 -10.59
C ALA A 132 16.62 15.29 -9.95
N ALA A 133 16.45 15.18 -8.63
CA ALA A 133 15.41 15.87 -7.89
C ALA A 133 15.58 17.40 -7.98
N ARG A 134 16.80 17.91 -7.81
CA ARG A 134 17.12 19.34 -8.00
C ARG A 134 16.78 19.83 -9.42
N ALA A 135 17.05 19.03 -10.45
CA ALA A 135 16.71 19.35 -11.83
C ALA A 135 15.18 19.38 -12.09
N VAL A 136 14.42 18.49 -11.45
CA VAL A 136 12.95 18.52 -11.51
C VAL A 136 12.39 19.72 -10.75
N VAL A 137 13.00 20.11 -9.61
CA VAL A 137 12.60 21.31 -8.86
C VAL A 137 12.80 22.57 -9.70
N SER A 138 13.96 22.73 -10.35
CA SER A 138 14.19 23.90 -11.20
C SER A 138 13.25 23.97 -12.40
N HIS A 139 12.78 22.81 -12.90
CA HIS A 139 11.82 22.72 -13.99
C HIS A 139 10.36 22.98 -13.56
N THR A 140 9.93 22.48 -12.41
CA THR A 140 8.51 22.49 -11.96
C THR A 140 8.19 23.54 -10.90
N GLY A 141 9.21 24.06 -10.20
CA GLY A 141 9.06 24.93 -9.04
C GLY A 141 8.42 24.26 -7.81
N ALA A 142 8.17 22.95 -7.86
CA ALA A 142 7.45 22.22 -6.83
C ALA A 142 8.42 21.64 -5.78
N MET A 143 8.05 21.72 -4.49
CA MET A 143 8.79 21.08 -3.41
C MET A 143 8.82 19.55 -3.59
N VAL A 144 9.99 18.93 -3.47
CA VAL A 144 10.17 17.48 -3.65
C VAL A 144 10.25 16.82 -2.28
N GLY A 145 9.32 15.90 -2.00
CA GLY A 145 9.40 14.99 -0.85
C GLY A 145 10.39 13.85 -1.12
N SER A 146 10.65 13.01 -0.13
CA SER A 146 11.60 11.92 -0.26
C SER A 146 11.16 10.88 -1.30
N ASP A 147 12.07 10.48 -2.22
CA ASP A 147 11.80 9.42 -3.21
C ASP A 147 11.56 8.06 -2.54
N GLU A 148 12.23 7.79 -1.41
CA GLU A 148 12.01 6.58 -0.61
C GLU A 148 10.58 6.56 -0.02
N VAL A 149 10.09 7.72 0.44
CA VAL A 149 8.71 7.87 0.96
C VAL A 149 7.70 7.69 -0.17
N LEU A 150 7.93 8.30 -1.33
CA LEU A 150 7.08 8.07 -2.51
C LEU A 150 7.08 6.59 -2.90
N ALA A 151 8.23 5.92 -2.89
CA ALA A 151 8.29 4.49 -3.17
C ALA A 151 7.51 3.66 -2.13
N ALA A 152 7.53 4.04 -0.86
CA ALA A 152 6.69 3.44 0.18
C ALA A 152 5.20 3.69 -0.08
N ALA A 153 4.84 4.90 -0.48
CA ALA A 153 3.48 5.30 -0.81
C ALA A 153 2.92 4.52 -2.01
N LEU A 154 3.68 4.41 -3.11
CA LEU A 154 3.26 3.63 -4.29
C LEU A 154 3.05 2.15 -3.95
N ARG A 155 3.94 1.56 -3.13
CA ARG A 155 3.76 0.18 -2.63
C ARG A 155 2.48 0.04 -1.81
N ARG A 156 2.18 1.03 -0.97
CA ARG A 156 1.02 1.04 -0.06
C ARG A 156 -0.33 1.06 -0.78
N VAL A 157 -0.37 1.48 -2.05
CA VAL A 157 -1.60 1.55 -2.87
C VAL A 157 -1.56 0.67 -4.12
N GLY A 158 -0.55 -0.21 -4.23
CA GLY A 158 -0.48 -1.18 -5.32
C GLY A 158 -0.08 -0.59 -6.67
N VAL A 159 0.46 0.63 -6.69
CA VAL A 159 0.96 1.25 -7.93
C VAL A 159 2.33 0.67 -8.28
N MET A 160 2.47 0.24 -9.52
CA MET A 160 3.75 -0.25 -10.04
C MET A 160 4.61 0.94 -10.46
N ARG A 161 5.81 1.05 -9.90
CA ARG A 161 6.85 1.95 -10.41
C ARG A 161 7.76 1.18 -11.37
N VAL A 162 7.99 1.73 -12.55
CA VAL A 162 8.98 1.26 -13.54
C VAL A 162 10.14 2.24 -13.66
N GLU A 163 11.22 1.82 -14.34
CA GLU A 163 12.47 2.60 -14.42
C GLU A 163 12.69 3.28 -15.76
N SER A 164 12.09 2.76 -16.85
CA SER A 164 12.19 3.33 -18.19
C SER A 164 10.81 3.52 -18.83
N ILE A 165 10.75 4.38 -19.86
CA ILE A 165 9.53 4.59 -20.66
C ILE A 165 9.18 3.31 -21.42
N GLU A 166 10.19 2.58 -21.89
CA GLU A 166 9.99 1.29 -22.55
C GLU A 166 9.29 0.29 -21.61
N ASP A 167 9.78 0.16 -20.37
CA ASP A 167 9.17 -0.71 -19.36
C ASP A 167 7.74 -0.30 -19.03
N LEU A 168 7.43 0.99 -19.07
CA LEU A 168 6.10 1.54 -18.82
C LEU A 168 5.06 0.96 -19.79
N PHE A 169 5.40 0.92 -21.09
CA PHE A 169 4.52 0.39 -22.12
C PHE A 169 4.56 -1.12 -22.22
N ASN A 170 5.74 -1.73 -22.11
CA ASN A 170 5.90 -3.18 -22.04
C ASN A 170 5.02 -3.76 -20.92
N MET A 171 4.99 -3.12 -19.75
CA MET A 171 4.11 -3.54 -18.66
C MET A 171 2.63 -3.37 -18.97
N ALA A 172 2.23 -2.25 -19.60
CA ALA A 172 0.84 -2.02 -19.98
C ALA A 172 0.34 -3.05 -20.98
N GLU A 173 1.20 -3.42 -21.94
CA GLU A 173 0.92 -4.42 -22.97
C GLU A 173 0.83 -5.83 -22.38
N VAL A 174 1.82 -6.25 -21.59
CA VAL A 174 1.86 -7.61 -21.06
C VAL A 174 0.71 -7.86 -20.09
N LEU A 175 0.35 -6.88 -19.25
CA LEU A 175 -0.80 -7.01 -18.35
C LEU A 175 -2.15 -7.06 -19.09
N ALA A 176 -2.22 -6.61 -20.34
CA ALA A 176 -3.41 -6.72 -21.18
C ALA A 176 -3.47 -8.05 -21.96
N LYS A 177 -2.33 -8.69 -22.18
CA LYS A 177 -2.18 -9.88 -23.03
C LYS A 177 -1.99 -11.19 -22.25
N GLN A 178 -1.37 -11.15 -21.07
CA GLN A 178 -0.91 -12.33 -20.34
C GLN A 178 -1.47 -12.40 -18.90
N PRO A 179 -1.66 -13.61 -18.36
CA PRO A 179 -1.98 -13.79 -16.95
C PRO A 179 -0.82 -13.37 -16.07
N ARG A 180 -1.09 -13.04 -14.81
CA ARG A 180 -0.05 -12.63 -13.86
C ARG A 180 0.60 -13.88 -13.22
N PRO A 181 1.95 -13.95 -13.18
CA PRO A 181 2.65 -15.06 -12.53
C PRO A 181 2.40 -15.04 -11.03
N VAL A 182 2.13 -16.21 -10.46
CA VAL A 182 1.85 -16.39 -9.03
C VAL A 182 3.12 -16.46 -8.18
N GLY A 183 4.29 -16.63 -8.81
CA GLY A 183 5.57 -16.77 -8.12
C GLY A 183 6.77 -16.31 -8.97
N PRO A 184 7.98 -16.33 -8.38
CA PRO A 184 9.19 -15.78 -9.00
C PRO A 184 9.89 -16.72 -9.99
N ASN A 185 9.46 -17.99 -10.05
CA ASN A 185 10.18 -19.02 -10.82
C ASN A 185 9.88 -18.94 -12.31
N LEU A 186 10.88 -18.64 -13.14
CA LEU A 186 10.76 -18.60 -14.60
C LEU A 186 11.41 -19.85 -15.21
N THR A 187 10.73 -20.46 -16.20
CA THR A 187 11.33 -21.46 -17.07
C THR A 187 11.72 -20.81 -18.40
N ILE A 188 12.94 -21.03 -18.86
CA ILE A 188 13.44 -20.45 -20.10
C ILE A 188 13.58 -21.58 -21.12
N VAL A 189 12.97 -21.41 -22.30
CA VAL A 189 13.12 -22.32 -23.46
C VAL A 189 13.88 -21.56 -24.54
N THR A 190 15.01 -22.07 -25.00
CA THR A 190 15.88 -21.36 -25.96
C THR A 190 16.47 -22.30 -27.01
N ASN A 191 16.64 -21.84 -28.25
CA ASN A 191 17.45 -22.55 -29.26
C ASN A 191 18.93 -22.12 -29.27
N ALA A 192 19.32 -21.23 -28.36
CA ALA A 192 20.68 -20.73 -28.23
C ALA A 192 21.07 -20.52 -26.75
N GLY A 193 22.13 -21.20 -26.31
CA GLY A 193 22.59 -21.14 -24.92
C GLY A 193 23.03 -19.75 -24.43
N GLY A 194 23.71 -18.95 -25.28
CA GLY A 194 24.19 -17.61 -24.92
C GLY A 194 23.09 -16.65 -24.44
N PRO A 195 22.04 -16.41 -25.25
CA PRO A 195 20.86 -15.66 -24.81
C PRO A 195 20.17 -16.22 -23.56
N GLY A 196 20.15 -17.55 -23.39
CA GLY A 196 19.62 -18.21 -22.19
C GLY A 196 20.42 -17.90 -20.92
N ALA A 197 21.75 -17.80 -21.02
CA ALA A 197 22.61 -17.42 -19.92
C ALA A 197 22.39 -15.94 -19.51
N LEU A 198 22.32 -15.01 -20.48
CA LEU A 198 22.03 -13.60 -20.21
C LEU A 198 20.67 -13.40 -19.52
N ALA A 199 19.67 -14.18 -19.93
CA ALA A 199 18.35 -14.17 -19.30
C ALA A 199 18.41 -14.65 -17.84
N THR A 200 19.19 -15.72 -17.58
CA THR A 200 19.41 -16.25 -16.23
C THR A 200 20.07 -15.21 -15.31
N ASP A 201 21.15 -14.57 -15.76
CA ASP A 201 21.86 -13.55 -14.99
C ASP A 201 20.96 -12.35 -14.66
N ALA A 202 20.19 -11.89 -15.65
CA ALA A 202 19.21 -10.82 -15.47
C ALA A 202 18.11 -11.21 -14.47
N LEU A 203 17.64 -12.46 -14.48
CA LEU A 203 16.56 -12.92 -13.61
C LEU A 203 16.99 -12.95 -12.15
N VAL A 204 18.16 -13.54 -11.88
CA VAL A 204 18.71 -13.63 -10.53
C VAL A 204 19.03 -12.23 -9.99
N THR A 205 19.61 -11.35 -10.82
CA THR A 205 19.90 -9.95 -10.44
C THR A 205 18.62 -9.17 -10.15
N ALA A 206 17.54 -9.42 -10.89
CA ALA A 206 16.23 -8.83 -10.64
C ALA A 206 15.53 -9.44 -9.41
N GLY A 207 16.09 -10.46 -8.77
CA GLY A 207 15.53 -11.16 -7.60
C GLY A 207 14.40 -12.14 -7.94
N GLY A 208 14.32 -12.59 -9.19
CA GLY A 208 13.57 -13.78 -9.57
C GLY A 208 14.42 -15.04 -9.41
N SER A 209 13.82 -16.20 -9.67
CA SER A 209 14.49 -17.50 -9.52
C SER A 209 14.27 -18.37 -10.76
N MET A 210 15.22 -19.24 -11.08
CA MET A 210 15.00 -20.27 -12.10
C MET A 210 14.08 -21.36 -11.53
N ALA A 211 13.12 -21.82 -12.32
CA ALA A 211 12.31 -22.99 -11.95
C ALA A 211 13.18 -24.26 -11.92
N THR A 212 13.07 -25.05 -10.85
CA THR A 212 13.66 -26.38 -10.74
C THR A 212 12.70 -27.37 -11.39
N LEU A 213 13.03 -27.86 -12.59
CA LEU A 213 12.19 -28.80 -13.33
C LEU A 213 12.01 -30.11 -12.55
N THR A 214 10.80 -30.65 -12.54
CA THR A 214 10.54 -31.96 -11.94
C THR A 214 11.18 -33.09 -12.76
N GLU A 215 11.39 -34.24 -12.13
CA GLU A 215 11.95 -35.41 -12.82
C GLU A 215 10.99 -35.92 -13.92
N GLU A 216 9.67 -35.77 -13.74
CA GLU A 216 8.67 -36.09 -14.77
C GLU A 216 8.83 -35.19 -16.00
N THR A 217 9.01 -33.88 -15.80
CA THR A 217 9.23 -32.92 -16.88
C THR A 217 10.54 -33.23 -17.62
N LYS A 218 11.63 -33.50 -16.89
CA LYS A 218 12.93 -33.88 -17.49
C LYS A 218 12.82 -35.15 -18.32
N ALA A 219 12.18 -36.20 -17.79
CA ALA A 219 12.00 -37.46 -18.51
C ALA A 219 11.11 -37.31 -19.78
N ALA A 220 10.17 -36.37 -19.78
CA ALA A 220 9.39 -36.04 -20.97
C ALA A 220 10.23 -35.27 -22.01
N LEU A 221 11.07 -34.33 -21.55
CA LEU A 221 12.01 -33.59 -22.40
C LEU A 221 13.08 -34.50 -23.00
N ASP A 222 13.58 -35.50 -22.28
CA ASP A 222 14.54 -36.49 -22.78
C ASP A 222 14.02 -37.31 -23.97
N LYS A 223 12.70 -37.52 -24.04
CA LYS A 223 12.05 -38.20 -25.17
C LYS A 223 11.86 -37.28 -26.38
N LEU A 224 11.77 -35.97 -26.15
CA LEU A 224 11.50 -34.96 -27.17
C LEU A 224 12.79 -34.38 -27.77
N LEU A 225 13.80 -34.14 -26.94
CA LEU A 225 15.01 -33.39 -27.27
C LEU A 225 16.21 -34.30 -27.55
N PRO A 226 17.21 -33.83 -28.33
CA PRO A 226 18.45 -34.57 -28.54
C PRO A 226 19.17 -34.86 -27.20
N PRO A 227 19.95 -35.96 -27.09
CA PRO A 227 20.60 -36.36 -25.82
C PRO A 227 21.49 -35.30 -25.16
N HIS A 228 21.97 -34.32 -25.93
CA HIS A 228 22.88 -33.26 -25.50
C HIS A 228 22.17 -31.94 -25.16
N TRP A 229 20.85 -31.95 -24.96
CA TRP A 229 20.14 -30.80 -24.39
C TRP A 229 20.63 -30.53 -22.95
N SER A 230 20.27 -29.38 -22.38
CA SER A 230 20.85 -28.89 -21.12
C SER A 230 20.51 -29.71 -19.85
N HIS A 231 19.53 -30.61 -19.89
CA HIS A 231 19.03 -31.38 -18.73
C HIS A 231 18.61 -30.52 -17.53
N GLY A 232 18.24 -29.26 -17.78
CA GLY A 232 17.97 -28.27 -16.76
C GLY A 232 17.24 -27.04 -17.30
N ASN A 233 17.28 -25.96 -16.52
CA ASN A 233 16.70 -24.68 -16.87
C ASN A 233 17.83 -23.63 -16.93
N PRO A 234 18.10 -22.99 -18.08
CA PRO A 234 17.32 -22.97 -19.33
C PRO A 234 17.25 -24.31 -20.06
N ILE A 235 16.10 -24.60 -20.68
CA ILE A 235 15.88 -25.74 -21.60
C ILE A 235 16.43 -25.35 -22.97
N ASP A 236 17.64 -25.81 -23.29
CA ASP A 236 18.26 -25.59 -24.61
C ASP A 236 17.78 -26.64 -25.60
N ILE A 237 16.92 -26.25 -26.54
CA ILE A 237 16.31 -27.15 -27.54
C ILE A 237 17.16 -27.30 -28.81
N VAL A 238 18.39 -26.76 -28.79
CA VAL A 238 19.40 -26.83 -29.85
C VAL A 238 19.04 -25.98 -31.08
N GLY A 239 20.08 -25.48 -31.76
CA GLY A 239 19.95 -24.52 -32.85
C GLY A 239 19.18 -24.95 -34.09
N ASN A 240 18.99 -26.25 -34.31
CA ASN A 240 18.21 -26.80 -35.42
C ASN A 240 16.74 -27.10 -35.05
N ALA A 241 16.22 -26.44 -34.02
CA ALA A 241 14.85 -26.63 -33.56
C ALA A 241 13.82 -26.18 -34.61
N ASP A 242 12.89 -27.08 -34.93
CA ASP A 242 11.71 -26.80 -35.75
C ASP A 242 10.56 -26.20 -34.92
N PRO A 243 9.51 -25.64 -35.54
CA PRO A 243 8.36 -25.08 -34.83
C PRO A 243 7.69 -26.05 -33.84
N THR A 244 7.64 -27.34 -34.17
CA THR A 244 7.00 -28.37 -33.34
C THR A 244 7.78 -28.57 -32.03
N ARG A 245 9.12 -28.60 -32.11
CA ARG A 245 10.00 -28.74 -30.95
C ARG A 245 9.83 -27.58 -29.98
N PHE A 246 9.72 -26.34 -30.49
CA PHE A 246 9.41 -25.17 -29.66
C PHE A 246 8.06 -25.33 -28.94
N VAL A 247 7.00 -25.67 -29.67
CA VAL A 247 5.65 -25.79 -29.09
C VAL A 247 5.59 -26.86 -28.00
N GLU A 248 6.12 -28.06 -28.25
CA GLU A 248 6.07 -29.15 -27.27
C GLU A 248 7.00 -28.89 -26.07
N ALA A 249 8.16 -28.26 -26.27
CA ALA A 249 9.03 -27.87 -25.14
C ALA A 249 8.36 -26.81 -24.24
N VAL A 250 7.72 -25.80 -24.84
CA VAL A 250 6.96 -24.77 -24.10
C VAL A 250 5.78 -25.38 -23.35
N LYS A 251 5.13 -26.40 -23.91
CA LYS A 251 4.03 -27.14 -23.27
C LYS A 251 4.50 -27.85 -22.01
N LEU A 252 5.59 -28.60 -22.09
CA LEU A 252 6.17 -29.29 -20.93
C LEU A 252 6.64 -28.28 -19.87
N ALA A 253 7.35 -27.24 -20.29
CA ALA A 253 7.78 -26.15 -19.40
C ALA A 253 6.62 -25.47 -18.67
N LYS A 254 5.49 -25.24 -19.36
CA LYS A 254 4.30 -24.62 -18.78
C LYS A 254 3.52 -25.58 -17.87
N GLN A 255 3.55 -26.88 -18.15
CA GLN A 255 2.87 -27.89 -17.32
C GLN A 255 3.62 -28.16 -16.01
N ASP A 256 4.95 -27.99 -15.98
CA ASP A 256 5.78 -28.17 -14.79
C ASP A 256 5.30 -27.34 -13.60
N GLU A 257 5.02 -28.00 -12.47
CA GLU A 257 4.42 -27.38 -11.29
C GLU A 257 5.31 -26.30 -10.63
N ASN A 258 6.63 -26.39 -10.79
CA ASN A 258 7.57 -25.43 -10.22
C ASN A 258 7.75 -24.17 -11.10
N SER A 259 7.20 -24.18 -12.31
CA SER A 259 7.20 -23.04 -13.23
C SER A 259 6.05 -22.06 -12.95
N HIS A 260 6.37 -20.79 -12.75
CA HIS A 260 5.38 -19.71 -12.63
C HIS A 260 5.21 -18.90 -13.91
N GLY A 261 5.99 -19.17 -14.95
CA GLY A 261 5.94 -18.52 -16.25
C GLY A 261 7.00 -19.10 -17.18
N VAL A 262 6.83 -18.88 -18.49
CA VAL A 262 7.74 -19.36 -19.52
C VAL A 262 8.23 -18.21 -20.38
N LEU A 263 9.55 -18.12 -20.56
CA LEU A 263 10.19 -17.24 -21.54
C LEU A 263 10.71 -18.09 -22.69
N VAL A 264 10.23 -17.81 -23.90
CA VAL A 264 10.71 -18.42 -25.14
C VAL A 264 11.72 -17.48 -25.78
N ILE A 265 12.94 -17.96 -26.01
CA ILE A 265 13.99 -17.20 -26.67
C ILE A 265 14.26 -17.87 -28.03
N LEU A 266 14.17 -17.07 -29.10
CA LEU A 266 14.52 -17.50 -30.44
C LEU A 266 15.61 -16.58 -31.00
N SER A 267 16.73 -17.18 -31.38
CA SER A 267 17.74 -16.55 -32.22
C SER A 267 17.66 -17.14 -33.63
N PRO A 268 17.67 -16.33 -34.71
CA PRO A 268 17.67 -16.84 -36.07
C PRO A 268 18.91 -17.70 -36.31
N GLN A 269 18.71 -18.85 -36.93
CA GLN A 269 19.74 -19.80 -37.34
C GLN A 269 19.34 -20.42 -38.68
N PRO A 270 20.28 -20.97 -39.47
CA PRO A 270 19.99 -21.43 -40.83
C PRO A 270 18.85 -22.45 -40.97
N GLN A 271 18.58 -23.24 -39.93
CA GLN A 271 17.50 -24.24 -39.91
C GLN A 271 16.28 -23.82 -39.07
N THR A 272 16.24 -22.61 -38.52
CA THR A 272 15.13 -22.11 -37.70
C THR A 272 14.24 -21.18 -38.51
N ASP A 273 12.97 -21.54 -38.66
CA ASP A 273 11.95 -20.64 -39.23
C ASP A 273 11.29 -19.82 -38.11
N ALA A 274 11.72 -18.57 -37.96
CA ALA A 274 11.22 -17.67 -36.93
C ALA A 274 9.73 -17.33 -37.07
N THR A 275 9.23 -17.27 -38.31
CA THR A 275 7.85 -16.90 -38.66
C THR A 275 6.90 -18.06 -38.42
N GLU A 276 7.21 -19.25 -38.92
CA GLU A 276 6.39 -20.44 -38.69
C GLU A 276 6.39 -20.87 -37.22
N THR A 277 7.52 -20.71 -36.52
CA THR A 277 7.57 -20.92 -35.06
C THR A 277 6.61 -19.98 -34.32
N ALA A 278 6.58 -18.70 -34.71
CA ALA A 278 5.64 -17.74 -34.16
C ALA A 278 4.17 -18.14 -34.42
N ARG A 279 3.82 -18.55 -35.65
CA ARG A 279 2.46 -19.04 -35.98
C ARG A 279 2.06 -20.24 -35.12
N ALA A 280 2.97 -21.21 -34.97
CA ALA A 280 2.73 -22.42 -34.20
C ALA A 280 2.50 -22.12 -32.71
N LEU A 281 3.33 -21.26 -32.10
CA LEU A 281 3.16 -20.82 -30.71
C LEU A 281 1.85 -20.04 -30.52
N THR A 282 1.51 -19.12 -31.43
CA THR A 282 0.26 -18.36 -31.37
C THR A 282 -0.97 -19.27 -31.51
N ALA A 283 -0.93 -20.32 -32.34
CA ALA A 283 -2.06 -21.24 -32.50
C ALA A 283 -2.42 -21.96 -31.19
N VAL A 284 -1.42 -22.26 -30.36
CA VAL A 284 -1.59 -22.99 -29.09
C VAL A 284 -1.78 -22.04 -27.91
N TYR A 285 -0.96 -20.99 -27.78
CA TYR A 285 -0.90 -20.12 -26.61
C TYR A 285 -1.50 -18.73 -26.82
N GLY A 286 -1.88 -18.38 -28.05
CA GLY A 286 -2.39 -17.06 -28.37
C GLY A 286 -3.89 -16.86 -28.16
N LYS A 287 -4.64 -17.94 -27.90
CA LYS A 287 -6.06 -17.87 -27.56
C LYS A 287 -6.22 -17.33 -26.13
N ARG A 288 -6.88 -16.16 -26.02
CA ARG A 288 -7.34 -15.64 -24.72
C ARG A 288 -8.28 -16.64 -24.07
N SER A 289 -7.87 -17.21 -22.94
CA SER A 289 -8.86 -17.69 -21.97
C SER A 289 -9.32 -16.48 -21.17
N ALA A 290 -10.58 -16.09 -21.34
CA ALA A 290 -11.21 -15.00 -20.57
C ALA A 290 -11.26 -15.29 -19.04
N ALA A 291 -10.80 -16.47 -18.60
CA ALA A 291 -11.04 -17.01 -17.27
C ALA A 291 -9.88 -16.91 -16.28
N PHE A 292 -8.67 -16.49 -16.65
CA PHE A 292 -7.52 -16.51 -15.72
C PHE A 292 -6.79 -15.17 -15.63
N ARG A 293 -7.14 -14.40 -14.60
CA ARG A 293 -6.41 -13.21 -14.14
C ARG A 293 -4.98 -13.57 -13.67
N PHE A 294 -4.79 -14.80 -13.21
CA PHE A 294 -3.56 -15.36 -12.66
C PHE A 294 -3.22 -16.68 -13.36
N GLY A 295 -1.93 -16.98 -13.51
CA GLY A 295 -1.47 -18.18 -14.19
C GLY A 295 -0.03 -18.05 -14.69
N LYS A 296 0.38 -18.96 -15.57
CA LYS A 296 1.76 -18.98 -16.11
C LYS A 296 1.83 -18.19 -17.43
N PRO A 297 2.35 -16.94 -17.44
CA PRO A 297 2.50 -16.18 -18.67
C PRO A 297 3.47 -16.87 -19.63
N VAL A 298 3.28 -16.64 -20.92
CA VAL A 298 4.23 -17.00 -21.98
C VAL A 298 4.74 -15.70 -22.60
N LEU A 299 6.03 -15.45 -22.44
CA LEU A 299 6.73 -14.30 -22.99
C LEU A 299 7.68 -14.76 -24.10
N ALA A 300 7.95 -13.89 -25.05
CA ALA A 300 8.79 -14.20 -26.20
C ALA A 300 9.93 -13.18 -26.35
N SER A 301 11.14 -13.65 -26.65
CA SER A 301 12.29 -12.82 -27.04
C SER A 301 12.81 -13.29 -28.39
N TRP A 302 12.44 -12.57 -29.47
CA TRP A 302 12.85 -12.88 -30.84
C TRP A 302 14.04 -11.98 -31.17
N ILE A 303 15.24 -12.50 -30.98
CA ILE A 303 16.47 -11.70 -31.04
C ILE A 303 16.87 -11.55 -32.50
N GLY A 304 16.81 -10.33 -33.03
CA GLY A 304 17.15 -10.05 -34.43
C GLY A 304 16.41 -8.85 -35.02
N GLY A 305 16.73 -8.56 -36.29
CA GLY A 305 16.12 -7.48 -37.08
C GLY A 305 15.06 -8.01 -38.06
N GLU A 306 15.32 -7.84 -39.36
CA GLU A 306 14.35 -8.12 -40.44
C GLU A 306 13.86 -9.58 -40.45
N GLU A 307 14.75 -10.56 -40.26
CA GLU A 307 14.41 -12.00 -40.31
C GLU A 307 13.37 -12.44 -39.26
N VAL A 308 13.27 -11.72 -38.13
CA VAL A 308 12.36 -12.07 -37.04
C VAL A 308 11.16 -11.12 -36.95
N ALA A 309 11.12 -10.06 -37.77
CA ALA A 309 10.13 -8.99 -37.67
C ALA A 309 8.69 -9.47 -37.90
N GLU A 310 8.48 -10.34 -38.90
CA GLU A 310 7.16 -10.93 -39.16
C GLU A 310 6.72 -11.84 -38.00
N GLY A 311 7.63 -12.68 -37.49
CA GLY A 311 7.37 -13.51 -36.31
C GLY A 311 6.96 -12.69 -35.08
N LYS A 312 7.62 -11.56 -34.83
CA LYS A 312 7.26 -10.63 -33.76
C LYS A 312 5.83 -10.08 -33.93
N ALA A 313 5.48 -9.66 -35.14
CA ALA A 313 4.14 -9.14 -35.44
C ALA A 313 3.05 -10.20 -35.22
N ILE A 314 3.30 -11.45 -35.64
CA ILE A 314 2.38 -12.57 -35.45
C ILE A 314 2.14 -12.87 -33.96
N LEU A 315 3.22 -12.97 -33.18
CA LEU A 315 3.13 -13.21 -31.73
C LEU A 315 2.34 -12.09 -31.04
N ASN A 316 2.66 -10.83 -31.34
CA ASN A 316 1.99 -9.69 -30.73
C ASN A 316 0.50 -9.60 -31.07
N ALA A 317 0.12 -9.85 -32.33
CA ALA A 317 -1.27 -9.96 -32.74
C ALA A 317 -1.97 -11.15 -32.07
N GLY A 318 -1.21 -12.21 -31.81
CA GLY A 318 -1.62 -13.41 -31.10
C GLY A 318 -1.61 -13.31 -29.58
N ASN A 319 -1.59 -12.13 -28.97
CA ASN A 319 -1.52 -11.93 -27.51
C ASN A 319 -0.27 -12.51 -26.81
N ILE A 320 0.83 -12.81 -27.52
CA ILE A 320 2.11 -13.20 -26.93
C ILE A 320 3.06 -12.00 -27.04
N PRO A 321 3.36 -11.29 -25.93
CA PRO A 321 4.25 -10.13 -25.96
C PRO A 321 5.67 -10.53 -26.36
N THR A 322 6.27 -9.74 -27.25
CA THR A 322 7.64 -9.96 -27.73
C THR A 322 8.59 -8.87 -27.27
N PHE A 323 9.81 -9.25 -26.93
CA PHE A 323 10.88 -8.34 -26.57
C PHE A 323 12.07 -8.53 -27.51
N ASP A 324 12.82 -7.44 -27.74
CA ASP A 324 14.03 -7.50 -28.57
C ASP A 324 15.18 -8.20 -27.85
N PHE A 325 15.21 -8.11 -26.52
CA PHE A 325 16.27 -8.67 -25.70
C PHE A 325 15.69 -9.47 -24.52
N PRO A 326 16.33 -10.60 -24.16
CA PRO A 326 15.81 -11.50 -23.14
C PRO A 326 15.89 -10.91 -21.72
N ASP A 327 16.86 -10.05 -21.42
CA ASP A 327 16.94 -9.33 -20.13
C ASP A 327 15.73 -8.41 -19.92
N THR A 328 15.19 -7.84 -21.00
CA THR A 328 13.97 -7.02 -20.94
C THR A 328 12.76 -7.90 -20.67
N ALA A 329 12.62 -9.04 -21.35
CA ALA A 329 11.54 -9.99 -21.08
C ALA A 329 11.53 -10.46 -19.61
N VAL A 330 12.70 -10.77 -19.09
CA VAL A 330 12.91 -11.19 -17.70
C VAL A 330 12.56 -10.07 -16.71
N ARG A 331 13.05 -8.85 -16.95
CA ARG A 331 12.75 -7.68 -16.10
C ARG A 331 11.24 -7.43 -16.02
N ILE A 332 10.55 -7.53 -17.15
CA ILE A 332 9.09 -7.39 -17.24
C ILE A 332 8.36 -8.52 -16.50
N PHE A 333 8.79 -9.77 -16.64
CA PHE A 333 8.28 -10.88 -15.83
C PHE A 333 8.41 -10.60 -14.32
N THR A 334 9.58 -10.13 -13.88
CA THR A 334 9.81 -9.80 -12.47
C THR A 334 8.89 -8.67 -11.99
N TYR A 335 8.65 -7.64 -12.81
CA TYR A 335 7.67 -6.60 -12.49
C TYR A 335 6.25 -7.15 -12.36
N MET A 336 5.80 -8.03 -13.27
CA MET A 336 4.49 -8.67 -13.19
C MET A 336 4.32 -9.46 -11.88
N TRP A 337 5.31 -10.28 -11.51
CA TRP A 337 5.30 -11.06 -10.28
C TRP A 337 5.25 -10.16 -9.05
N ARG A 338 6.14 -9.15 -8.97
CA ARG A 338 6.18 -8.21 -7.85
C ARG A 338 4.87 -7.45 -7.70
N PHE A 339 4.22 -7.11 -8.80
CA PHE A 339 2.92 -6.46 -8.78
C PHE A 339 1.80 -7.36 -8.29
N HIS A 340 1.75 -8.61 -8.75
CA HIS A 340 0.81 -9.58 -8.23
C HIS A 340 0.95 -9.75 -6.71
N ARG A 341 2.18 -9.97 -6.23
CA ARG A 341 2.49 -10.10 -4.79
C ARG A 341 2.08 -8.85 -4.01
N ARG A 342 2.32 -7.66 -4.57
CA ARG A 342 1.90 -6.38 -3.94
C ARG A 342 0.40 -6.27 -3.83
N LEU A 343 -0.34 -6.58 -4.90
CA LEU A 343 -1.80 -6.56 -4.85
C LEU A 343 -2.32 -7.54 -3.80
N GLN A 344 -1.85 -8.79 -3.78
CA GLN A 344 -2.25 -9.75 -2.74
C GLN A 344 -1.99 -9.21 -1.32
N SER A 345 -0.82 -8.63 -1.08
CA SER A 345 -0.46 -8.09 0.25
C SER A 345 -1.32 -6.89 0.69
N LEU A 346 -2.01 -6.21 -0.22
CA LEU A 346 -2.97 -5.19 0.16
C LEU A 346 -4.24 -5.82 0.73
N TYR A 347 -4.64 -7.00 0.27
CA TYR A 347 -5.92 -7.64 0.61
C TYR A 347 -5.78 -8.82 1.58
N GLU A 348 -4.56 -9.09 2.08
CA GLU A 348 -4.41 -9.93 3.26
C GLU A 348 -5.22 -9.32 4.40
N THR A 349 -6.11 -10.13 5.01
CA THR A 349 -6.91 -9.71 6.17
C THR A 349 -5.94 -9.32 7.29
N PRO A 350 -5.82 -8.01 7.59
CA PRO A 350 -4.96 -7.54 8.66
C PRO A 350 -5.50 -8.03 10.01
N THR A 351 -4.66 -7.97 11.03
CA THR A 351 -5.13 -8.02 12.40
C THR A 351 -4.75 -6.71 13.06
N LEU A 352 -5.75 -6.00 13.59
CA LEU A 352 -5.52 -4.86 14.48
C LEU A 352 -5.67 -5.35 15.94
N PRO A 353 -4.77 -4.93 16.86
CA PRO A 353 -4.97 -5.21 18.26
C PRO A 353 -6.29 -4.58 18.72
N ALA A 354 -7.14 -5.37 19.37
CA ALA A 354 -8.33 -4.85 20.02
C ALA A 354 -7.92 -4.04 21.24
N TRP A 355 -8.43 -2.82 21.34
CA TRP A 355 -8.24 -1.95 22.49
C TRP A 355 -9.39 -2.16 23.47
N THR A 356 -9.07 -2.22 24.77
CA THR A 356 -10.07 -2.22 25.82
C THR A 356 -10.42 -0.78 26.22
N PRO A 357 -11.55 -0.53 26.90
CA PRO A 357 -11.86 0.79 27.46
C PRO A 357 -10.74 1.33 28.37
N GLU A 358 -9.99 0.44 29.04
CA GLU A 358 -8.82 0.84 29.83
C GLU A 358 -7.63 1.29 28.97
N ASP A 359 -7.46 0.76 27.76
CA ASP A 359 -6.49 1.27 26.79
C ASP A 359 -6.87 2.68 26.32
N GLU A 360 -8.13 2.91 25.98
CA GLU A 360 -8.62 4.23 25.55
C GLU A 360 -8.36 5.29 26.62
N SER A 361 -8.62 4.97 27.90
CA SER A 361 -8.30 5.86 29.01
C SER A 361 -6.79 6.15 29.15
N ARG A 362 -5.92 5.20 28.81
CA ARG A 362 -4.46 5.44 28.78
C ARG A 362 -4.08 6.38 27.64
N HIS A 363 -4.69 6.23 26.47
CA HIS A 363 -4.44 7.12 25.32
C HIS A 363 -4.87 8.56 25.62
N ASP A 364 -6.01 8.75 26.29
CA ASP A 364 -6.47 10.07 26.74
C ASP A 364 -5.49 10.73 27.71
N LYS A 365 -4.92 9.95 28.64
CA LYS A 365 -3.88 10.45 29.56
C LYS A 365 -2.61 10.85 28.81
N ALA A 366 -2.22 10.10 27.78
CA ALA A 366 -1.09 10.46 26.92
C ALA A 366 -1.35 11.77 26.17
N ALA A 367 -2.55 11.95 25.64
CA ALA A 367 -2.96 13.19 24.98
C ALA A 367 -2.95 14.38 25.95
N GLN A 368 -3.42 14.20 27.19
CA GLN A 368 -3.36 15.23 28.22
C GLN A 368 -1.92 15.62 28.56
N LEU A 369 -1.04 14.65 28.77
CA LEU A 369 0.39 14.91 29.04
C LEU A 369 1.04 15.72 27.91
N ILE A 370 0.77 15.37 26.65
CA ILE A 370 1.27 16.11 25.49
C ILE A 370 0.75 17.55 25.48
N ASN A 371 -0.54 17.75 25.76
CA ASN A 371 -1.14 19.08 25.80
C ASN A 371 -0.56 19.94 26.93
N ASP A 372 -0.37 19.38 28.12
CA ASP A 372 0.20 20.08 29.27
C ASP A 372 1.63 20.56 28.97
N ILE A 373 2.46 19.70 28.37
CA ILE A 373 3.84 20.04 27.98
C ILE A 373 3.86 21.16 26.93
N ARG A 374 2.94 21.13 25.94
CA ARG A 374 2.82 22.22 24.96
C ARG A 374 2.35 23.53 25.58
N GLN A 375 1.44 23.49 26.55
CA GLN A 375 0.98 24.68 27.26
C GLN A 375 2.09 25.32 28.09
N MET A 376 3.07 24.53 28.56
CA MET A 376 4.30 25.02 29.20
C MET A 376 5.31 25.62 28.20
N GLY A 377 5.00 25.65 26.90
CA GLY A 377 5.91 26.16 25.86
C GLY A 377 7.07 25.21 25.53
N ARG A 378 7.01 23.95 25.98
CA ARG A 378 8.04 22.95 25.72
C ARG A 378 7.72 22.18 24.44
N THR A 379 8.76 21.95 23.62
CA THR A 379 8.67 21.12 22.42
C THR A 379 9.35 19.76 22.57
N LEU A 380 10.07 19.53 23.66
CA LEU A 380 10.82 18.30 23.91
C LEU A 380 10.32 17.65 25.21
N LEU A 381 9.94 16.37 25.11
CA LEU A 381 9.66 15.53 26.26
C LEU A 381 10.98 15.02 26.85
N THR A 382 11.01 14.87 28.17
CA THR A 382 12.07 14.11 28.85
C THR A 382 12.01 12.64 28.44
N GLU A 383 13.07 11.88 28.71
CA GLU A 383 13.07 10.43 28.45
C GLU A 383 11.96 9.72 29.24
N TYR A 384 11.73 10.14 30.49
CA TYR A 384 10.69 9.58 31.34
C TYR A 384 9.29 9.83 30.76
N GLU A 385 8.97 11.08 30.41
CA GLU A 385 7.71 11.45 29.77
C GLU A 385 7.53 10.71 28.43
N SER A 386 8.59 10.61 27.61
CA SER A 386 8.57 9.90 26.33
C SER A 386 8.20 8.42 26.51
N LYS A 387 8.76 7.75 27.52
CA LYS A 387 8.43 6.35 27.84
C LYS A 387 7.02 6.18 28.40
N GLN A 388 6.48 7.16 29.13
CA GLN A 388 5.08 7.14 29.55
C GLN A 388 4.13 7.16 28.35
N ILE A 389 4.42 7.96 27.32
CA ILE A 389 3.64 7.97 26.08
C ILE A 389 3.71 6.60 25.38
N LEU A 390 4.91 6.00 25.26
CA LEU A 390 5.05 4.66 24.66
C LEU A 390 4.27 3.59 25.44
N ALA A 391 4.38 3.60 26.78
CA ALA A 391 3.71 2.64 27.66
C ALA A 391 2.18 2.77 27.60
N ALA A 392 1.64 3.99 27.40
CA ALA A 392 0.21 4.21 27.23
C ALA A 392 -0.37 3.44 26.03
N TYR A 393 0.43 3.27 24.98
CA TYR A 393 0.09 2.50 23.77
C TYR A 393 0.52 1.02 23.84
N GLY A 394 0.88 0.52 25.03
CA GLY A 394 1.30 -0.87 25.21
C GLY A 394 2.62 -1.22 24.52
N ILE A 395 3.50 -0.25 24.29
CA ILE A 395 4.87 -0.47 23.82
C ILE A 395 5.75 -0.71 25.05
N PRO A 396 6.39 -1.88 25.19
CA PRO A 396 7.21 -2.19 26.35
C PRO A 396 8.38 -1.20 26.49
N THR A 397 8.57 -0.66 27.68
CA THR A 397 9.69 0.23 28.02
C THR A 397 10.46 -0.36 29.19
N VAL A 398 11.75 -0.06 29.27
CA VAL A 398 12.54 -0.46 30.45
C VAL A 398 12.07 0.28 31.70
N PRO A 399 12.05 -0.37 32.88
CA PRO A 399 11.84 0.33 34.14
C PRO A 399 12.74 1.55 34.24
N THR A 400 12.12 2.72 34.46
CA THR A 400 12.81 4.01 34.40
C THR A 400 12.40 4.81 35.63
N LEU A 401 13.34 5.02 36.56
CA LEU A 401 13.11 5.74 37.81
C LEU A 401 13.88 7.06 37.78
N VAL A 402 13.20 8.18 38.05
CA VAL A 402 13.83 9.51 38.09
C VAL A 402 14.53 9.71 39.45
N ALA A 403 15.73 10.27 39.42
CA ALA A 403 16.54 10.61 40.58
C ALA A 403 17.13 12.02 40.41
N GLU A 404 16.76 12.95 41.28
CA GLU A 404 17.20 14.34 41.25
C GLU A 404 18.54 14.56 41.96
N THR A 405 18.94 13.62 42.83
CA THR A 405 20.20 13.67 43.59
C THR A 405 20.97 12.35 43.47
N ALA A 406 22.27 12.37 43.74
CA ALA A 406 23.12 11.18 43.72
C ALA A 406 22.63 10.11 44.71
N GLU A 407 22.18 10.51 45.91
CA GLU A 407 21.66 9.60 46.93
C GLU A 407 20.37 8.94 46.45
N THR A 408 19.47 9.70 45.83
CA THR A 408 18.27 9.11 45.23
C THR A 408 18.61 8.16 44.08
N ALA A 409 19.64 8.46 43.28
CA ALA A 409 20.07 7.58 42.18
C ALA A 409 20.61 6.25 42.70
N VAL A 410 21.39 6.26 43.78
CA VAL A 410 21.87 5.05 44.45
C VAL A 410 20.69 4.24 45.01
N ALA A 411 19.76 4.89 45.72
CA ALA A 411 18.59 4.20 46.26
C ALA A 411 17.73 3.54 45.17
N ARG A 412 17.55 4.20 44.01
CA ARG A 412 16.86 3.61 42.85
C ARG A 412 17.66 2.48 42.21
N ALA A 413 18.98 2.56 42.18
CA ALA A 413 19.83 1.49 41.66
C ALA A 413 19.75 0.24 42.54
N GLU A 414 19.71 0.41 43.87
CA GLU A 414 19.51 -0.69 44.83
C GLU A 414 18.12 -1.33 44.69
N GLU A 415 17.07 -0.54 44.41
CA GLU A 415 15.71 -1.03 44.13
C GLU A 415 15.66 -1.89 42.86
N ILE A 416 16.37 -1.49 41.79
CA ILE A 416 16.38 -2.19 40.50
C ILE A 416 17.31 -3.42 40.52
N GLY A 417 18.45 -3.32 41.21
CA GLY A 417 19.54 -4.29 41.15
C GLY A 417 20.57 -3.97 40.07
N TYR A 418 21.83 -4.29 40.36
CA TYR A 418 22.98 -4.03 39.49
C TYR A 418 23.21 -5.13 38.44
N PRO A 419 23.80 -4.83 37.26
CA PRO A 419 24.26 -3.52 36.83
C PRO A 419 23.14 -2.60 36.31
N VAL A 420 23.30 -1.30 36.52
CA VAL A 420 22.36 -0.25 36.09
C VAL A 420 22.98 0.71 35.09
N VAL A 421 22.11 1.51 34.48
CA VAL A 421 22.43 2.59 33.55
C VAL A 421 21.90 3.90 34.12
N LEU A 422 22.73 4.95 34.09
CA LEU A 422 22.29 6.32 34.31
C LEU A 422 22.19 7.07 32.99
N LYS A 423 21.07 7.74 32.77
CA LYS A 423 20.86 8.65 31.64
C LYS A 423 20.39 10.00 32.11
N LEU A 424 20.90 11.06 31.48
CA LEU A 424 20.52 12.44 31.77
C LEU A 424 19.01 12.66 31.62
N ASN A 425 18.40 13.24 32.65
CA ASN A 425 17.03 13.77 32.59
C ASN A 425 17.09 15.27 32.26
N SER A 426 16.63 15.66 31.07
CA SER A 426 16.69 17.04 30.59
C SER A 426 15.50 17.38 29.69
N GLN A 427 15.09 18.65 29.72
CA GLN A 427 14.03 19.19 28.84
C GLN A 427 14.59 19.84 27.57
N THR A 428 15.92 19.99 27.45
CA THR A 428 16.56 20.79 26.39
C THR A 428 17.61 20.00 25.61
N ILE A 429 18.27 19.01 26.23
CA ILE A 429 19.34 18.24 25.60
C ILE A 429 18.77 16.97 24.94
N THR A 430 18.93 16.85 23.62
CA THR A 430 18.45 15.71 22.82
C THR A 430 19.48 14.58 22.69
N HIS A 431 20.74 14.92 22.37
CA HIS A 431 21.82 13.93 22.17
C HIS A 431 22.62 13.75 23.47
N LYS A 432 22.09 12.92 24.36
CA LYS A 432 22.63 12.68 25.71
C LYS A 432 24.08 12.19 25.66
N SER A 433 24.43 11.31 24.73
CA SER A 433 25.78 10.74 24.61
C SER A 433 26.86 11.81 24.34
N ASP A 434 26.55 12.85 23.55
CA ASP A 434 27.51 13.88 23.15
C ASP A 434 27.97 14.77 24.33
N VAL A 435 27.09 14.91 25.32
CA VAL A 435 27.38 15.65 26.56
C VAL A 435 27.91 14.72 27.67
N GLY A 436 28.11 13.44 27.36
CA GLY A 436 28.44 12.43 28.36
C GLY A 436 27.30 12.16 29.34
N GLY A 437 26.05 12.37 28.92
CA GLY A 437 24.82 12.15 29.69
C GLY A 437 24.32 10.69 29.67
N VAL A 438 25.17 9.72 29.33
CA VAL A 438 24.88 8.29 29.44
C VAL A 438 26.07 7.62 30.12
N ARG A 439 25.81 6.82 31.17
CA ARG A 439 26.79 5.99 31.87
C ARG A 439 26.23 4.57 31.98
N LEU A 440 26.93 3.64 31.34
CA LEU A 440 26.53 2.24 31.23
C LEU A 440 27.33 1.38 32.20
N ASP A 441 26.83 0.16 32.46
CA ASP A 441 27.55 -0.91 33.17
C ASP A 441 28.00 -0.53 34.59
N LEU A 442 27.15 0.18 35.33
CA LEU A 442 27.43 0.57 36.71
C LEU A 442 27.04 -0.58 37.63
N ALA A 443 28.02 -1.21 38.26
CA ALA A 443 27.87 -2.43 39.04
C ALA A 443 27.76 -2.19 40.56
N THR A 444 28.04 -0.97 41.04
CA THR A 444 28.06 -0.66 42.47
C THR A 444 27.45 0.70 42.81
N ALA A 445 27.08 0.89 44.09
CA ALA A 445 26.57 2.16 44.60
C ALA A 445 27.57 3.32 44.43
N ASP A 446 28.86 3.07 44.69
CA ASP A 446 29.92 4.06 44.53
C ASP A 446 30.07 4.49 43.06
N GLU A 447 29.99 3.54 42.13
CA GLU A 447 30.02 3.83 40.69
C GLU A 447 28.82 4.67 40.25
N VAL A 448 27.62 4.40 40.78
CA VAL A 448 26.40 5.19 40.52
C VAL A 448 26.55 6.61 41.06
N PHE A 449 27.02 6.76 42.29
CA PHE A 449 27.23 8.06 42.93
C PHE A 449 28.21 8.92 42.11
N HIS A 450 29.39 8.38 41.79
CA HIS A 450 30.40 9.11 41.01
C HIS A 450 29.95 9.37 39.57
N ALA A 451 29.23 8.43 38.95
CA ALA A 451 28.65 8.64 37.62
C ALA A 451 27.67 9.81 37.61
N PHE A 452 26.81 9.94 38.64
CA PHE A 452 25.90 11.07 38.79
C PHE A 452 26.65 12.41 38.88
N GLU A 453 27.61 12.53 39.80
CA GLU A 453 28.38 13.77 39.98
C GLU A 453 29.13 14.17 38.71
N MET A 454 29.77 13.22 38.04
CA MET A 454 30.46 13.48 36.77
C MET A 454 29.51 13.95 35.67
N MET A 455 28.31 13.38 35.58
CA MET A 455 27.32 13.83 34.58
C MET A 455 26.82 15.24 34.89
N GLN A 456 26.53 15.54 36.17
CA GLN A 456 26.12 16.87 36.59
C GLN A 456 27.18 17.92 36.25
N GLN A 457 28.45 17.64 36.56
CA GLN A 457 29.58 18.51 36.25
C GLN A 457 29.74 18.69 34.73
N SER A 458 29.69 17.61 33.95
CA SER A 458 29.84 17.65 32.49
C SER A 458 28.75 18.49 31.81
N VAL A 459 27.48 18.29 32.21
CA VAL A 459 26.34 19.04 31.66
C VAL A 459 26.41 20.50 32.05
N THR A 460 26.71 20.78 33.33
CA THR A 460 26.83 22.16 33.83
C THR A 460 27.98 22.93 33.18
N ALA A 461 29.07 22.23 32.82
CA ALA A 461 30.22 22.85 32.15
C ALA A 461 29.98 23.12 30.65
N LYS A 462 29.23 22.25 29.97
CA LYS A 462 28.97 22.35 28.51
C LYS A 462 27.70 23.14 28.17
N HIS A 463 26.76 23.20 29.11
CA HIS A 463 25.43 23.81 28.95
C HIS A 463 25.07 24.65 30.19
N SER A 464 23.79 24.76 30.57
CA SER A 464 23.34 25.47 31.76
C SER A 464 23.10 24.52 32.94
N PRO A 465 23.29 24.96 34.20
CA PRO A 465 22.83 24.20 35.37
C PRO A 465 21.34 23.83 35.30
N ALA A 466 20.52 24.68 34.66
CA ALA A 466 19.08 24.44 34.49
C ALA A 466 18.75 23.28 33.53
N ASP A 467 19.72 22.82 32.73
CA ASP A 467 19.54 21.72 31.78
C ASP A 467 19.71 20.33 32.44
N PHE A 468 20.16 20.29 33.70
CA PHE A 468 20.32 19.07 34.48
C PHE A 468 19.21 18.92 35.51
N LEU A 469 18.18 18.12 35.20
CA LEU A 469 17.07 17.81 36.11
C LEU A 469 17.29 16.48 36.85
N GLY A 470 18.55 16.09 37.03
CA GLY A 470 18.95 14.78 37.53
C GLY A 470 19.11 13.74 36.44
N VAL A 471 18.85 12.48 36.80
CA VAL A 471 19.09 11.30 35.97
C VAL A 471 17.89 10.36 36.00
N THR A 472 17.82 9.47 35.02
CA THR A 472 17.01 8.28 35.10
C THR A 472 17.90 7.07 35.37
N VAL A 473 17.46 6.20 36.29
CA VAL A 473 18.10 4.93 36.63
C VAL A 473 17.32 3.81 35.97
N GLN A 474 18.02 2.95 35.23
CA GLN A 474 17.43 1.87 34.43
C GLN A 474 18.25 0.58 34.56
N PRO A 475 17.65 -0.62 34.44
CA PRO A 475 18.42 -1.86 34.39
C PRO A 475 19.27 -1.94 33.11
N MET A 476 20.47 -2.52 33.21
CA MET A 476 21.35 -2.74 32.07
C MET A 476 20.95 -4.00 31.29
N PHE A 477 20.72 -3.86 29.98
CA PHE A 477 20.46 -4.99 29.08
C PHE A 477 21.74 -5.44 28.38
N ASN A 478 21.91 -6.76 28.22
CA ASN A 478 23.05 -7.31 27.49
C ASN A 478 22.83 -7.25 25.97
N LEU A 479 23.27 -6.13 25.37
CA LEU A 479 23.18 -5.90 23.92
C LEU A 479 24.02 -6.88 23.07
N LYS A 480 24.96 -7.63 23.66
CA LYS A 480 25.74 -8.62 22.91
C LYS A 480 24.91 -9.85 22.51
N GLU A 481 23.85 -10.13 23.25
CA GLU A 481 22.98 -11.29 23.03
C GLU A 481 21.74 -10.92 22.20
N GLY A 482 21.22 -9.71 22.38
CA GLY A 482 20.07 -9.20 21.63
C GLY A 482 20.41 -8.44 20.33
N PHE A 483 19.35 -7.93 19.71
CA PHE A 483 19.40 -7.05 18.55
C PHE A 483 19.00 -5.62 18.95
N GLU A 484 19.68 -4.65 18.37
CA GLU A 484 19.30 -3.24 18.44
C GLU A 484 18.50 -2.88 17.20
N LEU A 485 17.26 -2.44 17.39
CA LEU A 485 16.36 -1.99 16.34
C LEU A 485 16.07 -0.50 16.50
N ILE A 486 15.68 0.15 15.41
CA ILE A 486 15.14 1.51 15.44
C ILE A 486 13.69 1.49 14.98
N VAL A 487 12.82 2.18 15.71
CA VAL A 487 11.44 2.46 15.30
C VAL A 487 11.20 3.95 15.46
N GLY A 488 10.73 4.62 14.42
CA GLY A 488 10.56 6.08 14.49
C GLY A 488 9.48 6.62 13.58
N SER A 489 9.14 7.89 13.78
CA SER A 489 8.32 8.67 12.88
C SER A 489 8.82 10.10 12.77
N SER A 490 8.80 10.62 11.54
CA SER A 490 9.12 12.02 11.23
C SER A 490 8.22 12.51 10.08
N PRO A 491 8.01 13.82 9.93
CA PRO A 491 7.14 14.36 8.90
C PRO A 491 7.90 14.47 7.57
N ASP A 492 7.30 13.93 6.49
CA ASP A 492 7.67 14.25 5.12
C ASP A 492 6.83 15.46 4.63
N ALA A 493 7.48 16.36 3.88
CA ALA A 493 6.87 17.59 3.40
C ALA A 493 5.63 17.40 2.50
N ARG A 494 5.46 16.21 1.90
CA ARG A 494 4.32 15.87 1.04
C ARG A 494 3.38 14.87 1.71
N PHE A 495 3.92 13.81 2.30
CA PHE A 495 3.13 12.69 2.78
C PHE A 495 2.73 12.78 4.27
N GLY A 496 3.19 13.81 4.98
CA GLY A 496 2.94 13.93 6.42
C GLY A 496 3.75 12.91 7.22
N PRO A 497 3.24 12.37 8.34
CA PRO A 497 3.97 11.42 9.15
C PRO A 497 4.38 10.16 8.37
N VAL A 498 5.65 9.80 8.45
CA VAL A 498 6.25 8.59 7.87
C VAL A 498 6.85 7.77 8.99
N LEU A 499 6.69 6.44 8.93
CA LEU A 499 7.29 5.50 9.87
C LEU A 499 8.61 4.95 9.36
N LEU A 500 9.52 4.64 10.29
CA LEU A 500 10.84 4.08 10.09
C LEU A 500 11.00 2.79 10.90
N PHE A 501 11.59 1.77 10.29
CA PHE A 501 12.03 0.54 10.94
C PHE A 501 13.39 0.13 10.36
N GLY A 502 14.31 -0.36 11.19
CA GLY A 502 15.62 -0.81 10.73
C GLY A 502 16.53 -1.30 11.83
N SER A 503 17.80 -1.53 11.49
CA SER A 503 18.86 -1.75 12.48
C SER A 503 19.07 -0.47 13.31
N GLY A 504 19.07 -0.59 14.64
CA GLY A 504 19.29 0.52 15.59
C GLY A 504 20.75 0.71 15.99
N GLY A 505 20.97 1.58 16.97
CA GLY A 505 22.29 1.87 17.54
C GLY A 505 23.02 3.03 16.83
N SER A 506 24.32 3.17 17.08
CA SER A 506 25.12 4.31 16.59
C SER A 506 25.48 4.25 15.10
N LEU A 507 25.33 3.10 14.45
CA LEU A 507 25.74 2.88 13.05
C LEU A 507 24.59 2.90 12.04
N VAL A 508 23.39 3.34 12.45
CA VAL A 508 22.18 3.41 11.61
C VAL A 508 22.44 4.18 10.30
N GLU A 509 23.12 5.32 10.37
CA GLU A 509 23.40 6.19 9.21
C GLU A 509 24.38 5.55 8.21
N VAL A 510 25.25 4.65 8.69
CA VAL A 510 26.31 4.03 7.89
C VAL A 510 25.78 2.84 7.10
N TYR A 511 25.01 1.95 7.75
CA TYR A 511 24.51 0.73 7.09
C TYR A 511 23.31 0.98 6.18
N LYS A 512 22.56 2.07 6.39
CA LYS A 512 21.33 2.40 5.66
C LYS A 512 20.31 1.24 5.61
N ASP A 513 20.37 0.35 6.59
CA ASP A 513 19.45 -0.78 6.71
C ASP A 513 18.13 -0.32 7.34
N ARG A 514 17.29 0.29 6.51
CA ARG A 514 16.01 0.86 6.93
C ARG A 514 14.92 0.66 5.90
N ALA A 515 13.69 0.62 6.39
CA ALA A 515 12.49 0.61 5.61
C ALA A 515 11.54 1.72 6.07
N LEU A 516 10.86 2.36 5.11
CA LEU A 516 9.85 3.39 5.37
C LEU A 516 8.43 2.87 5.12
N GLY A 517 7.49 3.36 5.92
CA GLY A 517 6.06 3.02 5.86
C GLY A 517 5.18 4.25 6.08
N LEU A 518 3.92 4.16 5.65
CA LEU A 518 2.92 5.19 5.92
C LEU A 518 1.92 4.67 6.96
N PRO A 519 1.63 5.45 8.02
CA PRO A 519 0.57 5.10 8.96
C PRO A 519 -0.82 5.26 8.32
N PRO A 520 -1.85 4.50 8.76
CA PRO A 520 -1.76 3.43 9.76
C PRO A 520 -1.12 2.15 9.20
N LEU A 521 -0.44 1.39 10.05
CA LEU A 521 0.04 0.04 9.73
C LEU A 521 -0.95 -1.04 10.19
N THR A 522 -0.86 -2.18 9.54
CA THR A 522 -1.44 -3.45 9.94
C THR A 522 -0.30 -4.45 10.16
N THR A 523 -0.58 -5.60 10.76
CA THR A 523 0.44 -6.66 10.98
C THR A 523 1.10 -7.10 9.68
N THR A 524 0.33 -7.31 8.60
CA THR A 524 0.87 -7.56 7.26
C THR A 524 1.83 -6.46 6.82
N LEU A 525 1.44 -5.20 6.93
CA LEU A 525 2.27 -4.08 6.46
C LEU A 525 3.54 -3.91 7.32
N ALA A 526 3.43 -4.15 8.63
CA ALA A 526 4.55 -4.17 9.55
C ALA A 526 5.55 -5.27 9.16
N ARG A 527 5.07 -6.52 8.95
CA ARG A 527 5.92 -7.63 8.47
C ARG A 527 6.62 -7.28 7.18
N ARG A 528 5.90 -6.79 6.16
CA ARG A 528 6.49 -6.39 4.87
C ARG A 528 7.46 -5.21 5.00
N MET A 529 7.26 -4.35 5.98
CA MET A 529 8.19 -3.27 6.27
C MET A 529 9.51 -3.85 6.80
N MET A 530 9.44 -4.81 7.73
CA MET A 530 10.60 -5.50 8.27
C MET A 530 11.33 -6.35 7.22
N GLU A 531 10.64 -7.15 6.40
CA GLU A 531 11.21 -8.01 5.35
C GLU A 531 12.14 -7.29 4.35
N ARG A 532 12.06 -5.96 4.27
CA ARG A 532 12.89 -5.13 3.38
C ARG A 532 14.21 -4.70 4.01
N THR A 533 14.43 -5.05 5.27
CA THR A 533 15.67 -4.78 6.00
C THR A 533 16.55 -6.02 6.01
N LEU A 534 17.87 -5.82 6.01
CA LEU A 534 18.85 -6.88 6.15
C LEU A 534 18.76 -7.53 7.54
N ILE A 535 18.49 -6.73 8.58
CA ILE A 535 18.35 -7.22 9.97
C ILE A 535 17.23 -8.24 10.12
N TYR A 536 16.18 -8.19 9.28
CA TYR A 536 15.09 -9.17 9.32
C TYR A 536 15.55 -10.62 9.18
N GLY A 537 16.55 -10.88 8.32
CA GLY A 537 17.15 -12.20 8.22
C GLY A 537 17.82 -12.67 9.52
N ALA A 538 18.38 -11.73 10.29
CA ALA A 538 18.99 -12.02 11.59
C ALA A 538 17.96 -12.25 12.70
N LEU A 539 16.78 -11.64 12.61
CA LEU A 539 15.68 -11.81 13.57
C LEU A 539 15.10 -13.24 13.58
N HIS A 540 15.30 -14.01 12.50
CA HIS A 540 14.95 -15.44 12.45
C HIS A 540 15.92 -16.36 13.21
N GLY A 541 16.99 -15.80 13.80
CA GLY A 541 18.01 -16.52 14.55
C GLY A 541 19.27 -16.75 13.71
N VAL A 542 20.42 -16.33 14.24
CA VAL A 542 21.73 -16.41 13.58
C VAL A 542 22.83 -16.68 14.61
N ARG A 543 23.76 -17.59 14.28
CA ARG A 543 25.01 -17.85 15.04
C ARG A 543 24.78 -18.06 16.55
N GLY A 544 23.77 -18.84 16.92
CA GLY A 544 23.47 -19.17 18.32
C GLY A 544 22.57 -18.17 19.05
N ARG A 545 22.16 -17.06 18.42
CA ARG A 545 21.11 -16.18 18.96
C ARG A 545 19.72 -16.76 18.65
N PRO A 546 18.79 -16.76 19.63
CA PRO A 546 17.42 -17.21 19.40
C PRO A 546 16.68 -16.26 18.43
N ALA A 547 15.66 -16.79 17.76
CA ALA A 547 14.75 -15.98 16.96
C ALA A 547 13.98 -15.00 17.85
N VAL A 548 13.69 -13.81 17.34
CA VAL A 548 12.81 -12.84 17.99
C VAL A 548 11.35 -13.22 17.74
N ASP A 549 10.45 -12.97 18.70
CA ASP A 549 9.01 -13.06 18.46
C ASP A 549 8.57 -11.98 17.46
N LEU A 550 8.50 -12.39 16.18
CA LEU A 550 8.11 -11.53 15.08
C LEU A 550 6.65 -11.08 15.17
N ALA A 551 5.76 -11.88 15.76
CA ALA A 551 4.35 -11.50 15.92
C ALA A 551 4.17 -10.41 16.98
N ALA A 552 4.92 -10.49 18.08
CA ALA A 552 4.98 -9.41 19.07
C ALA A 552 5.58 -8.13 18.47
N LEU A 553 6.62 -8.24 17.65
CA LEU A 553 7.23 -7.08 16.98
C LEU A 553 6.30 -6.44 15.95
N GLU A 554 5.56 -7.24 15.17
CA GLU A 554 4.51 -6.76 14.27
C GLU A 554 3.44 -5.97 15.03
N THR A 555 2.98 -6.52 16.16
CA THR A 555 1.99 -5.86 17.02
C THR A 555 2.53 -4.54 17.58
N LEU A 556 3.80 -4.50 18.01
CA LEU A 556 4.46 -3.29 18.48
C LEU A 556 4.49 -2.20 17.40
N LEU A 557 4.83 -2.56 16.15
CA LEU A 557 4.83 -1.62 15.03
C LEU A 557 3.43 -1.09 14.69
N VAL A 558 2.39 -1.92 14.81
CA VAL A 558 1.00 -1.48 14.65
C VAL A 558 0.61 -0.50 15.76
N ARG A 559 0.95 -0.79 17.01
CA ARG A 559 0.70 0.10 18.16
C ARG A 559 1.44 1.44 18.02
N PHE A 560 2.71 1.39 17.63
CA PHE A 560 3.49 2.59 17.34
C PHE A 560 2.89 3.40 16.19
N SER A 561 2.41 2.74 15.14
CA SER A 561 1.69 3.42 14.06
C SER A 561 0.40 4.08 14.55
N GLN A 562 -0.33 3.47 15.48
CA GLN A 562 -1.56 4.04 16.03
C GLN A 562 -1.26 5.26 16.90
N LEU A 563 -0.21 5.21 17.73
CA LEU A 563 0.29 6.34 18.50
C LEU A 563 0.53 7.55 17.58
N VAL A 564 1.22 7.36 16.46
CA VAL A 564 1.50 8.43 15.49
C VAL A 564 0.22 8.98 14.83
N VAL A 565 -0.80 8.14 14.62
CA VAL A 565 -2.09 8.55 14.04
C VAL A 565 -2.90 9.39 15.03
N GLU A 566 -2.98 8.97 16.29
CA GLU A 566 -3.79 9.62 17.32
C GLU A 566 -3.12 10.87 17.88
N GLN A 567 -1.81 10.81 18.15
CA GLN A 567 -1.06 11.89 18.79
C GLN A 567 -0.46 12.86 17.75
N ARG A 568 -1.33 13.53 16.99
CA ARG A 568 -0.93 14.41 15.86
C ARG A 568 -0.03 15.59 16.25
N TRP A 569 0.01 15.95 17.53
CA TRP A 569 0.90 16.99 18.06
C TRP A 569 2.36 16.56 18.17
N ILE A 570 2.64 15.27 18.08
CA ILE A 570 3.99 14.74 17.96
C ILE A 570 4.51 15.05 16.55
N LYS A 571 5.59 15.83 16.49
CA LYS A 571 6.32 16.13 15.26
C LYS A 571 7.27 14.98 14.92
N GLU A 572 8.08 14.54 15.87
CA GLU A 572 9.01 13.43 15.70
C GLU A 572 8.93 12.50 16.92
N ILE A 573 9.03 11.20 16.70
CA ILE A 573 9.15 10.20 17.76
C ILE A 573 10.14 9.13 17.34
N GLU A 574 11.05 8.74 18.22
CA GLU A 574 12.07 7.73 17.94
C GLU A 574 12.28 6.83 19.16
N ILE A 575 12.38 5.53 18.90
CA ILE A 575 12.83 4.49 19.83
C ILE A 575 14.15 3.97 19.27
N ASN A 576 15.26 4.33 19.92
CA ASN A 576 16.59 3.95 19.46
C ASN A 576 17.59 3.87 20.62
N PRO A 577 17.95 2.66 21.10
CA PRO A 577 17.54 1.36 20.57
C PRO A 577 16.22 0.83 21.15
N LEU A 578 15.47 0.14 20.30
CA LEU A 578 14.49 -0.89 20.68
C LEU A 578 15.24 -2.22 20.80
N PHE A 579 15.33 -2.78 22.00
CA PHE A 579 15.95 -4.08 22.24
C PHE A 579 15.01 -5.21 21.85
N ALA A 580 15.57 -6.26 21.21
CA ALA A 580 14.84 -7.47 20.86
C ALA A 580 15.68 -8.74 21.08
N LEU A 581 15.15 -9.69 21.86
CA LEU A 581 15.75 -11.02 22.08
C LEU A 581 14.69 -12.03 22.53
N GLY A 582 14.48 -13.10 21.76
CA GLY A 582 13.41 -14.05 22.07
C GLY A 582 12.06 -13.35 22.16
N ASP A 583 11.36 -13.54 23.27
CA ASP A 583 10.07 -12.90 23.56
C ASP A 583 10.21 -11.51 24.23
N SER A 584 11.45 -11.07 24.48
CA SER A 584 11.74 -9.79 25.12
C SER A 584 11.87 -8.67 24.10
N LEU A 585 10.93 -7.73 24.14
CA LEU A 585 11.00 -6.45 23.44
C LEU A 585 11.00 -5.33 24.48
N ALA A 586 11.90 -4.35 24.36
CA ALA A 586 11.91 -3.20 25.28
C ALA A 586 12.54 -1.95 24.64
N ALA A 587 11.82 -0.83 24.71
CA ALA A 587 12.37 0.48 24.36
C ALA A 587 13.39 0.90 25.42
N LEU A 588 14.68 0.86 25.05
CA LEU A 588 15.77 1.26 25.94
C LEU A 588 15.86 2.79 26.01
N ASP A 589 15.71 3.46 24.87
CA ASP A 589 15.66 4.92 24.77
C ASP A 589 14.45 5.37 23.94
N ALA A 590 13.96 6.58 24.24
CA ALA A 590 12.81 7.17 23.59
C ALA A 590 12.99 8.70 23.52
N ARG A 591 12.68 9.26 22.35
CA ARG A 591 12.69 10.70 22.09
C ARG A 591 11.37 11.11 21.46
N VAL A 592 10.69 12.09 22.04
CA VAL A 592 9.47 12.69 21.48
C VAL A 592 9.63 14.19 21.37
N VAL A 593 9.41 14.71 20.16
CA VAL A 593 9.42 16.14 19.83
C VAL A 593 8.02 16.53 19.38
N LEU A 594 7.50 17.62 19.93
CA LEU A 594 6.19 18.17 19.63
C LEU A 594 6.27 19.32 18.62
N TYR A 595 5.16 19.60 17.96
CA TYR A 595 4.98 20.89 17.28
C TYR A 595 4.92 22.02 18.30
N ASP A 596 5.47 23.17 17.89
CA ASP A 596 5.47 24.39 18.67
C ASP A 596 4.04 24.82 19.11
N GLN A 597 3.96 25.59 20.19
CA GLN A 597 2.69 26.09 20.71
C GLN A 597 1.96 26.98 19.68
N GLY A 598 2.70 27.68 18.81
CA GLY A 598 2.13 28.53 17.76
C GLY A 598 1.45 27.76 16.63
N VAL A 599 1.68 26.45 16.49
CA VAL A 599 1.05 25.63 15.45
C VAL A 599 -0.39 25.30 15.83
N THR A 600 -1.31 25.63 14.93
CA THR A 600 -2.74 25.30 15.05
C THR A 600 -3.04 23.90 14.50
N GLU A 601 -4.15 23.31 14.92
CA GLU A 601 -4.55 21.97 14.45
C GLU A 601 -4.75 21.90 12.92
N ALA A 602 -5.16 23.01 12.31
CA ALA A 602 -5.35 23.13 10.86
C ALA A 602 -4.02 23.10 10.08
N GLU A 603 -2.92 23.52 10.71
CA GLU A 603 -1.57 23.55 10.14
C GLU A 603 -0.83 22.23 10.32
N LEU A 604 -1.29 21.36 11.23
CA LEU A 604 -0.69 20.05 11.42
C LEU A 604 -0.72 19.25 10.11
N PRO A 605 0.39 18.59 9.75
CA PRO A 605 0.41 17.72 8.59
C PRO A 605 -0.73 16.72 8.62
N ARG A 606 -1.37 16.55 7.46
CA ARG A 606 -2.43 15.56 7.29
C ARG A 606 -1.78 14.21 6.98
N LEU A 607 -2.39 13.15 7.49
CA LEU A 607 -2.03 11.80 7.08
C LEU A 607 -2.31 11.62 5.58
N ALA A 608 -1.37 11.03 4.86
CA ALA A 608 -1.54 10.69 3.44
C ALA A 608 -2.63 9.62 3.21
N ILE A 609 -2.93 8.82 4.24
CA ILE A 609 -3.96 7.79 4.24
C ILE A 609 -4.91 8.07 5.40
N ARG A 610 -6.21 8.09 5.13
CA ARG A 610 -7.22 8.27 6.17
C ARG A 610 -7.23 7.06 7.11
N PRO A 611 -7.07 7.25 8.43
CA PRO A 611 -7.17 6.17 9.39
C PRO A 611 -8.61 5.66 9.52
N TYR A 612 -8.76 4.54 10.22
CA TYR A 612 -10.08 4.00 10.57
C TYR A 612 -10.88 5.06 11.36
N PRO A 613 -12.10 5.42 10.94
CA PRO A 613 -12.83 6.51 11.57
C PRO A 613 -13.63 6.03 12.78
N SER A 614 -12.92 5.78 13.88
CA SER A 614 -13.47 5.24 15.14
C SER A 614 -14.59 6.09 15.75
N GLN A 615 -14.65 7.39 15.46
CA GLN A 615 -15.71 8.27 15.95
C GLN A 615 -17.13 7.86 15.49
N TYR A 616 -17.25 7.00 14.47
CA TYR A 616 -18.55 6.50 14.00
C TYR A 616 -18.99 5.19 14.66
N GLU A 617 -18.18 4.60 15.54
CA GLU A 617 -18.55 3.43 16.34
C GLU A 617 -19.47 3.84 17.49
N ARG A 618 -20.76 3.54 17.34
CA ARG A 618 -21.73 3.88 18.39
C ARG A 618 -22.74 2.76 18.57
N PRO A 619 -23.15 2.44 19.81
CA PRO A 619 -24.21 1.49 20.05
C PRO A 619 -25.55 2.01 19.47
N PHE A 620 -26.47 1.09 19.20
CA PHE A 620 -27.85 1.37 18.85
C PHE A 620 -28.75 0.41 19.63
N THR A 621 -29.68 0.93 20.40
CA THR A 621 -30.70 0.12 21.06
C THR A 621 -32.03 0.32 20.35
N ASN A 622 -32.62 -0.76 19.84
CA ASN A 622 -33.88 -0.68 19.14
C ASN A 622 -35.07 -0.53 20.12
N LYS A 623 -36.28 -0.37 19.57
CA LYS A 623 -37.51 -0.25 20.36
C LYS A 623 -37.86 -1.49 21.20
N HIS A 624 -37.22 -2.62 20.93
CA HIS A 624 -37.39 -3.89 21.66
C HIS A 624 -36.32 -4.09 22.74
N GLY A 625 -35.44 -3.11 22.98
CA GLY A 625 -34.36 -3.20 23.97
C GLY A 625 -33.18 -4.07 23.54
N GLN A 626 -33.10 -4.47 22.26
CA GLN A 626 -31.95 -5.16 21.72
C GLN A 626 -30.86 -4.15 21.36
N THR A 627 -29.62 -4.43 21.78
CA THR A 627 -28.45 -3.59 21.52
C THR A 627 -27.64 -4.14 20.36
N PHE A 628 -27.23 -3.25 19.48
CA PHE A 628 -26.37 -3.48 18.33
C PHE A 628 -25.19 -2.53 18.38
N LEU A 629 -24.07 -2.89 17.76
CA LEU A 629 -22.98 -1.96 17.49
C LEU A 629 -23.00 -1.62 16.00
N ILE A 630 -23.09 -0.33 15.65
CA ILE A 630 -22.93 0.10 14.26
C ILE A 630 -21.60 0.82 14.18
N ARG A 631 -20.72 0.32 13.31
CA ARG A 631 -19.36 0.82 13.13
C ARG A 631 -18.94 0.77 11.65
N PRO A 632 -17.93 1.54 11.24
CA PRO A 632 -17.33 1.35 9.92
C PRO A 632 -16.85 -0.09 9.70
N ILE A 633 -16.92 -0.54 8.46
CA ILE A 633 -16.43 -1.86 8.06
C ILE A 633 -14.90 -1.88 8.12
N ARG A 634 -14.32 -3.01 8.49
CA ARG A 634 -12.88 -3.24 8.52
C ARG A 634 -12.53 -4.44 7.64
N PRO A 635 -11.30 -4.55 7.13
CA PRO A 635 -10.85 -5.72 6.37
C PRO A 635 -11.09 -7.07 7.06
N GLU A 636 -10.96 -7.10 8.38
CA GLU A 636 -11.22 -8.25 9.25
C GLU A 636 -12.66 -8.78 9.16
N ASP A 637 -13.57 -7.97 8.63
CA ASP A 637 -14.98 -8.34 8.49
C ASP A 637 -15.24 -9.27 7.31
N GLU A 638 -14.25 -9.57 6.44
CA GLU A 638 -14.46 -10.42 5.27
C GLU A 638 -15.14 -11.76 5.58
N PRO A 639 -14.69 -12.55 6.58
CA PRO A 639 -15.34 -13.82 6.90
C PRO A 639 -16.77 -13.63 7.43
N LYS A 640 -16.99 -12.63 8.30
CA LYS A 640 -18.32 -12.29 8.82
C LYS A 640 -19.26 -11.78 7.72
N MET A 641 -18.72 -11.10 6.71
CA MET A 641 -19.45 -10.59 5.55
C MET A 641 -19.87 -11.75 4.62
N ALA A 642 -19.01 -12.76 4.46
CA ALA A 642 -19.35 -14.01 3.78
C ALA A 642 -20.48 -14.75 4.50
N GLU A 643 -20.40 -14.87 5.82
CA GLU A 643 -21.44 -15.47 6.66
C GLU A 643 -22.77 -14.70 6.58
N PHE A 644 -22.73 -13.37 6.66
CA PHE A 644 -23.91 -12.54 6.45
C PHE A 644 -24.56 -12.82 5.09
N HIS A 645 -23.76 -12.95 4.02
CA HIS A 645 -24.29 -13.29 2.71
C HIS A 645 -24.94 -14.68 2.68
N ALA A 646 -24.40 -15.67 3.38
CA ALA A 646 -24.97 -17.01 3.46
C ALA A 646 -26.38 -17.03 4.08
N HIS A 647 -26.72 -16.06 4.92
CA HIS A 647 -28.01 -15.96 5.61
C HIS A 647 -29.04 -15.07 4.92
N LEU A 648 -28.70 -14.44 3.79
CA LEU A 648 -29.66 -13.63 3.04
C LEU A 648 -30.58 -14.48 2.16
N SER A 649 -31.85 -14.11 2.11
CA SER A 649 -32.78 -14.64 1.12
C SER A 649 -32.41 -14.22 -0.31
N GLU A 650 -32.74 -15.06 -1.30
CA GLU A 650 -32.54 -14.73 -2.72
C GLU A 650 -33.38 -13.51 -3.15
N GLU A 651 -34.52 -13.25 -2.49
CA GLU A 651 -35.32 -12.04 -2.70
C GLU A 651 -34.56 -10.78 -2.25
N SER A 652 -34.03 -10.75 -1.03
CA SER A 652 -33.23 -9.63 -0.52
C SER A 652 -31.98 -9.36 -1.39
N VAL A 653 -31.36 -10.43 -1.91
CA VAL A 653 -30.24 -10.33 -2.85
C VAL A 653 -30.68 -9.72 -4.18
N TYR A 654 -31.78 -10.22 -4.78
CA TYR A 654 -32.30 -9.70 -6.04
C TYR A 654 -32.68 -8.22 -5.93
N LEU A 655 -33.40 -7.85 -4.87
CA LEU A 655 -33.82 -6.47 -4.60
C LEU A 655 -32.64 -5.51 -4.44
N ARG A 656 -31.47 -6.00 -4.00
CA ARG A 656 -30.26 -5.21 -3.81
C ARG A 656 -29.38 -5.12 -5.06
N TYR A 657 -29.23 -6.21 -5.79
CA TYR A 657 -28.26 -6.33 -6.88
C TYR A 657 -28.88 -6.28 -8.28
N PHE A 658 -30.21 -6.22 -8.38
CA PHE A 658 -30.96 -6.20 -9.64
C PHE A 658 -30.72 -7.42 -10.55
N ARG A 659 -30.20 -8.51 -9.98
CA ARG A 659 -29.90 -9.75 -10.69
C ARG A 659 -29.87 -10.93 -9.73
N VAL A 660 -30.04 -12.12 -10.27
CA VAL A 660 -29.67 -13.36 -9.56
C VAL A 660 -28.17 -13.33 -9.29
N PHE A 661 -27.78 -13.51 -8.03
CA PHE A 661 -26.39 -13.44 -7.62
C PHE A 661 -26.05 -14.65 -6.74
N PRO A 662 -25.55 -15.76 -7.32
CA PRO A 662 -25.34 -17.00 -6.61
C PRO A 662 -24.39 -16.85 -5.42
N LEU A 663 -24.65 -17.58 -4.33
CA LEU A 663 -23.87 -17.50 -3.09
C LEU A 663 -22.36 -17.66 -3.33
N ALA A 664 -21.94 -18.62 -4.16
CA ALA A 664 -20.54 -18.86 -4.48
C ALA A 664 -19.83 -17.61 -5.05
N GLN A 665 -20.53 -16.76 -5.81
CA GLN A 665 -19.96 -15.50 -6.30
C GLN A 665 -20.07 -14.37 -5.26
N ARG A 666 -21.04 -14.45 -4.34
CA ARG A 666 -21.24 -13.44 -3.27
C ARG A 666 -20.15 -13.53 -2.20
N VAL A 667 -19.69 -14.75 -1.90
CA VAL A 667 -18.68 -15.06 -0.87
C VAL A 667 -17.27 -15.23 -1.40
N ASP A 668 -17.07 -15.04 -2.71
CA ASP A 668 -15.76 -15.10 -3.34
C ASP A 668 -14.82 -14.01 -2.77
N HIS A 669 -13.60 -14.40 -2.40
CA HIS A 669 -12.60 -13.50 -1.79
C HIS A 669 -12.27 -12.31 -2.69
N ASP A 670 -12.05 -12.55 -4.00
CA ASP A 670 -11.71 -11.49 -4.95
C ASP A 670 -12.85 -10.46 -5.10
N ARG A 671 -14.09 -10.87 -4.77
CA ARG A 671 -15.27 -10.00 -4.71
C ARG A 671 -15.44 -9.31 -3.36
N LEU A 672 -15.21 -10.01 -2.24
CA LEU A 672 -15.47 -9.48 -0.89
C LEU A 672 -14.33 -8.58 -0.38
N ALA A 673 -13.08 -8.90 -0.65
CA ALA A 673 -11.95 -8.12 -0.15
C ALA A 673 -12.02 -6.62 -0.55
N PRO A 674 -12.37 -6.25 -1.80
CA PRO A 674 -12.60 -4.84 -2.16
C PRO A 674 -13.82 -4.19 -1.49
N VAL A 675 -14.80 -4.99 -1.05
CA VAL A 675 -16.03 -4.51 -0.39
C VAL A 675 -15.78 -4.16 1.06
N VAL A 676 -14.96 -4.95 1.76
CA VAL A 676 -14.62 -4.73 3.17
C VAL A 676 -13.41 -3.80 3.35
N PHE A 677 -12.47 -3.78 2.39
CA PHE A 677 -11.30 -2.92 2.46
C PHE A 677 -11.51 -1.57 1.75
N VAL A 678 -12.49 -0.81 2.25
CA VAL A 678 -12.86 0.48 1.66
C VAL A 678 -11.79 1.56 1.90
N ASP A 679 -11.79 2.57 1.04
CA ASP A 679 -11.11 3.83 1.29
C ASP A 679 -12.09 4.84 1.89
N TYR A 680 -11.90 5.17 3.17
CA TYR A 680 -12.77 6.06 3.92
C TYR A 680 -12.80 7.52 3.41
N ASP A 681 -11.89 7.93 2.51
CA ASP A 681 -12.00 9.24 1.84
C ASP A 681 -13.08 9.26 0.75
N ARG A 682 -13.38 8.09 0.18
CA ARG A 682 -14.25 7.94 -0.99
C ARG A 682 -15.53 7.20 -0.69
N THR A 683 -15.45 6.19 0.17
CA THR A 683 -16.58 5.35 0.56
C THR A 683 -16.55 5.13 2.07
N ILE A 684 -17.64 5.46 2.74
CA ILE A 684 -17.92 4.92 4.06
C ILE A 684 -18.81 3.69 3.89
N ALA A 685 -18.45 2.60 4.54
CA ALA A 685 -19.32 1.44 4.70
C ALA A 685 -19.46 1.15 6.18
N LEU A 686 -20.69 0.97 6.64
CA LEU A 686 -21.07 0.67 8.01
C LEU A 686 -21.61 -0.76 8.08
N VAL A 687 -21.23 -1.49 9.12
CA VAL A 687 -21.77 -2.79 9.47
C VAL A 687 -22.51 -2.70 10.79
N VAL A 688 -23.54 -3.54 10.94
CA VAL A 688 -24.26 -3.74 12.19
C VAL A 688 -23.82 -5.07 12.78
N GLU A 689 -23.13 -5.00 13.91
CA GLU A 689 -22.78 -6.17 14.70
C GLU A 689 -23.86 -6.46 15.74
N TRP A 690 -24.21 -7.73 15.84
CA TRP A 690 -25.12 -8.26 16.83
C TRP A 690 -24.45 -9.43 17.53
N GLN A 691 -24.50 -9.43 18.86
CA GLN A 691 -24.01 -10.56 19.64
C GLN A 691 -25.15 -11.55 19.86
N ASN A 692 -24.97 -12.73 19.32
CA ASN A 692 -25.90 -13.84 19.50
C ASN A 692 -25.86 -14.30 20.96
N ARG A 693 -27.01 -14.25 21.64
CA ARG A 693 -27.09 -14.59 23.07
C ARG A 693 -26.91 -16.07 23.35
N GLU A 694 -27.17 -16.94 22.38
CA GLU A 694 -27.08 -18.40 22.55
C GLU A 694 -25.66 -18.89 22.31
N THR A 695 -25.01 -18.41 21.25
CA THR A 695 -23.65 -18.84 20.86
C THR A 695 -22.54 -17.95 21.42
N GLY A 696 -22.89 -16.72 21.85
CA GLY A 696 -21.93 -15.68 22.23
C GLY A 696 -21.19 -15.06 21.04
N ALA A 697 -21.44 -15.53 19.81
CA ALA A 697 -20.76 -15.08 18.60
C ALA A 697 -21.19 -13.67 18.18
N VAL A 698 -20.26 -12.91 17.61
CA VAL A 698 -20.53 -11.57 17.04
C VAL A 698 -20.73 -11.73 15.53
N GLU A 699 -21.95 -11.49 15.09
CA GLU A 699 -22.38 -11.64 13.69
C GLU A 699 -22.64 -10.27 13.05
N ILE A 700 -22.40 -10.16 11.73
CA ILE A 700 -22.87 -8.99 10.96
C ILE A 700 -24.31 -9.27 10.52
N VAL A 701 -25.22 -8.36 10.84
CA VAL A 701 -26.67 -8.48 10.52
C VAL A 701 -27.18 -7.39 9.58
N GLY A 702 -26.32 -6.42 9.23
CA GLY A 702 -26.62 -5.39 8.25
C GLY A 702 -25.36 -4.74 7.72
N ALA A 703 -25.37 -4.32 6.46
CA ALA A 703 -24.27 -3.64 5.80
C ALA A 703 -24.81 -2.52 4.89
N GLY A 704 -24.21 -1.33 4.98
CA GLY A 704 -24.66 -0.16 4.25
C GLY A 704 -23.46 0.68 3.84
N ARG A 705 -23.49 1.28 2.66
CA ARG A 705 -22.40 2.11 2.14
C ARG A 705 -22.92 3.42 1.60
N LEU A 706 -22.06 4.43 1.63
CA LEU A 706 -22.20 5.71 0.94
C LEU A 706 -20.88 5.97 0.21
N ALA A 707 -20.94 5.99 -1.12
CA ALA A 707 -19.78 6.13 -2.00
C ALA A 707 -19.89 7.43 -2.81
N ARG A 708 -18.83 8.25 -2.80
CA ARG A 708 -18.77 9.47 -3.63
C ARG A 708 -18.91 9.10 -5.11
N GLY A 709 -19.80 9.79 -5.80
CA GLY A 709 -20.05 9.60 -7.23
C GLY A 709 -18.95 10.19 -8.12
N ALA A 710 -19.13 10.05 -9.44
CA ALA A 710 -18.25 10.68 -10.43
C ALA A 710 -18.50 12.20 -10.55
N VAL A 711 -19.69 12.66 -10.17
CA VAL A 711 -20.04 14.09 -10.09
C VAL A 711 -19.62 14.61 -8.71
N LEU A 712 -18.93 15.74 -8.68
CA LEU A 712 -18.51 16.39 -7.44
C LEU A 712 -19.71 16.62 -6.52
N GLU A 713 -19.51 16.39 -5.22
CA GLU A 713 -20.47 16.67 -4.14
C GLU A 713 -21.74 15.78 -4.13
N GLU A 714 -21.78 14.73 -4.97
CA GLU A 714 -22.80 13.68 -4.95
C GLU A 714 -22.25 12.38 -4.37
N ALA A 715 -23.08 11.62 -3.65
CA ALA A 715 -22.77 10.27 -3.21
C ALA A 715 -23.95 9.32 -3.39
N GLU A 716 -23.66 8.07 -3.73
CA GLU A 716 -24.64 6.99 -3.86
C GLU A 716 -24.65 6.14 -2.59
N PHE A 717 -25.83 5.88 -2.03
CA PHE A 717 -25.96 4.93 -0.94
C PHE A 717 -26.51 3.58 -1.41
N ALA A 718 -26.13 2.52 -0.71
CA ALA A 718 -26.77 1.22 -0.85
C ALA A 718 -26.74 0.46 0.47
N LEU A 719 -27.79 -0.30 0.76
CA LEU A 719 -27.99 -0.90 2.09
C LEU A 719 -28.64 -2.28 1.98
N LEU A 720 -28.26 -3.18 2.90
CA LEU A 720 -28.80 -4.53 3.03
C LEU A 720 -28.87 -4.94 4.49
N VAL A 721 -29.96 -5.56 4.91
CA VAL A 721 -30.17 -6.08 6.28
C VAL A 721 -30.63 -7.52 6.16
N ARG A 722 -30.16 -8.39 7.05
CA ARG A 722 -30.55 -9.80 7.12
C ARG A 722 -32.06 -9.92 7.38
N ASP A 723 -32.71 -10.87 6.71
CA ASP A 723 -34.17 -10.97 6.65
C ASP A 723 -34.83 -11.11 8.04
N ASP A 724 -34.19 -11.85 8.95
CA ASP A 724 -34.60 -12.03 10.35
C ASP A 724 -34.47 -10.77 11.22
N PHE A 725 -33.79 -9.72 10.75
CA PHE A 725 -33.71 -8.41 11.40
C PHE A 725 -34.52 -7.31 10.70
N HIS A 726 -35.35 -7.66 9.72
CA HIS A 726 -36.28 -6.70 9.13
C HIS A 726 -37.30 -6.22 10.15
N GLY A 727 -37.61 -4.92 10.14
CA GLY A 727 -38.53 -4.31 11.12
C GLY A 727 -37.87 -3.84 12.43
N HIS A 728 -36.61 -4.20 12.72
CA HIS A 728 -35.89 -3.79 13.93
C HIS A 728 -35.35 -2.34 13.89
N GLY A 729 -35.64 -1.58 12.82
CA GLY A 729 -35.20 -0.19 12.64
C GLY A 729 -33.77 -0.03 12.10
N LEU A 730 -33.02 -1.12 11.94
CA LEU A 730 -31.61 -1.10 11.52
C LEU A 730 -31.38 -0.34 10.22
N GLY A 731 -32.18 -0.60 9.18
CA GLY A 731 -32.02 0.09 7.89
C GLY A 731 -32.22 1.60 7.96
N THR A 732 -33.14 2.07 8.82
CA THR A 732 -33.37 3.52 9.03
C THR A 732 -32.20 4.14 9.79
N GLU A 733 -31.76 3.50 10.87
CA GLU A 733 -30.64 3.99 11.69
C GLU A 733 -29.34 4.05 10.88
N MET A 734 -29.01 2.98 10.15
CA MET A 734 -27.82 2.93 9.31
C MET A 734 -27.82 4.03 8.25
N LEU A 735 -28.94 4.21 7.52
CA LEU A 735 -29.01 5.28 6.52
C LEU A 735 -28.90 6.66 7.18
N ALA A 736 -29.52 6.88 8.34
CA ALA A 736 -29.36 8.13 9.09
C ALA A 736 -27.90 8.44 9.43
N ARG A 737 -27.13 7.44 9.89
CA ARG A 737 -25.69 7.57 10.17
C ARG A 737 -24.86 7.81 8.91
N LEU A 738 -25.19 7.17 7.79
CA LEU A 738 -24.55 7.45 6.50
C LEU A 738 -24.80 8.91 6.07
N LEU A 739 -26.01 9.43 6.26
CA LEU A 739 -26.32 10.84 5.97
C LEU A 739 -25.59 11.81 6.91
N GLU A 740 -25.44 11.47 8.19
CA GLU A 740 -24.63 12.23 9.15
C GLU A 740 -23.17 12.33 8.68
N PHE A 741 -22.57 11.21 8.30
CA PHE A 741 -21.24 11.18 7.67
C PHE A 741 -21.20 12.07 6.42
N GLY A 742 -22.19 11.94 5.54
CA GLY A 742 -22.27 12.74 4.32
C GLY A 742 -22.23 14.24 4.59
N ARG A 743 -22.95 14.72 5.61
CA ARG A 743 -22.93 16.14 6.01
C ARG A 743 -21.55 16.58 6.52
N GLN A 744 -20.92 15.80 7.38
CA GLN A 744 -19.59 16.10 7.93
C GLN A 744 -18.51 16.12 6.83
N GLU A 745 -18.71 15.34 5.77
CA GLU A 745 -17.79 15.22 4.63
C GLU A 745 -18.09 16.18 3.48
N GLY A 746 -19.04 17.10 3.67
CA GLY A 746 -19.42 18.11 2.68
C GLY A 746 -20.11 17.56 1.44
N ILE A 747 -20.73 16.37 1.51
CA ILE A 747 -21.59 15.85 0.45
C ILE A 747 -22.86 16.71 0.41
N LYS A 748 -23.21 17.23 -0.77
CA LYS A 748 -24.39 18.09 -0.95
C LYS A 748 -25.61 17.33 -1.44
N ARG A 749 -25.42 16.20 -2.11
CA ARG A 749 -26.51 15.38 -2.63
C ARG A 749 -26.25 13.90 -2.42
N VAL A 750 -27.27 13.19 -1.97
CA VAL A 750 -27.26 11.72 -1.83
C VAL A 750 -28.30 11.12 -2.74
N ILE A 751 -27.92 10.11 -3.50
CA ILE A 751 -28.80 9.38 -4.41
C ILE A 751 -28.79 7.87 -4.13
N ALA A 752 -29.80 7.16 -4.63
CA ALA A 752 -29.77 5.70 -4.77
C ALA A 752 -30.75 5.25 -5.84
N TYR A 753 -30.47 4.10 -6.45
CA TYR A 753 -31.38 3.40 -7.35
C TYR A 753 -31.96 2.18 -6.66
N MET A 754 -33.26 1.93 -6.80
CA MET A 754 -33.95 0.78 -6.22
C MET A 754 -35.10 0.30 -7.10
N LEU A 755 -35.42 -1.00 -7.03
CA LEU A 755 -36.58 -1.54 -7.75
C LEU A 755 -37.88 -0.94 -7.19
N GLN A 756 -38.85 -0.71 -8.08
CA GLN A 756 -40.20 -0.25 -7.69
C GLN A 756 -40.89 -1.20 -6.69
N THR A 757 -40.51 -2.48 -6.71
CA THR A 757 -41.03 -3.51 -5.80
C THR A 757 -40.35 -3.53 -4.43
N ASN A 758 -39.24 -2.79 -4.22
CA ASN A 758 -38.52 -2.75 -2.95
C ASN A 758 -39.20 -1.82 -1.93
N THR A 759 -40.39 -2.21 -1.47
CA THR A 759 -41.21 -1.42 -0.55
C THR A 759 -40.49 -1.08 0.77
N GLY A 760 -39.66 -2.00 1.27
CA GLY A 760 -38.83 -1.79 2.46
C GLY A 760 -37.89 -0.59 2.30
N MET A 761 -37.11 -0.54 1.22
CA MET A 761 -36.14 0.54 0.99
C MET A 761 -36.80 1.85 0.61
N ILE A 762 -37.92 1.80 -0.12
CA ILE A 762 -38.75 2.98 -0.39
C ILE A 762 -39.23 3.59 0.94
N ASN A 763 -39.72 2.78 1.88
CA ASN A 763 -40.21 3.26 3.17
C ASN A 763 -39.09 3.83 4.06
N VAL A 764 -37.91 3.17 4.09
CA VAL A 764 -36.72 3.70 4.80
C VAL A 764 -36.31 5.06 4.23
N SER A 765 -36.22 5.17 2.91
CA SER A 765 -35.81 6.40 2.24
C SER A 765 -36.85 7.53 2.41
N LYS A 766 -38.15 7.23 2.33
CA LYS A 766 -39.23 8.20 2.61
C LYS A 766 -39.15 8.77 4.02
N ARG A 767 -38.88 7.94 5.04
CA ARG A 767 -38.76 8.38 6.44
C ARG A 767 -37.62 9.38 6.66
N LEU A 768 -36.57 9.31 5.84
CA LEU A 768 -35.41 10.20 5.91
C LEU A 768 -35.48 11.37 4.90
N GLY A 769 -36.65 11.57 4.27
CA GLY A 769 -36.92 12.75 3.45
C GLY A 769 -36.47 12.67 1.99
N PHE A 770 -36.15 11.48 1.48
CA PHE A 770 -35.81 11.32 0.06
C PHE A 770 -37.02 11.58 -0.83
N THR A 771 -36.76 12.23 -1.96
CA THR A 771 -37.71 12.37 -3.08
C THR A 771 -37.45 11.31 -4.13
N PHE A 772 -38.45 10.95 -4.93
CA PHE A 772 -38.33 9.85 -5.89
C PHE A 772 -38.70 10.31 -7.30
N LYS A 773 -37.92 9.84 -8.27
CA LYS A 773 -38.21 9.96 -9.71
C LYS A 773 -38.07 8.57 -10.34
N THR A 774 -38.97 8.23 -11.25
CA THR A 774 -38.83 7.03 -12.07
C THR A 774 -37.83 7.32 -13.18
N GLU A 775 -36.77 6.53 -13.26
CA GLU A 775 -35.79 6.54 -14.37
C GLU A 775 -35.71 5.10 -14.89
N ASP A 776 -36.15 4.88 -16.13
CA ASP A 776 -36.33 3.54 -16.73
C ASP A 776 -37.16 2.60 -15.83
N ASP A 777 -36.65 1.39 -15.54
CA ASP A 777 -37.31 0.36 -14.72
C ASP A 777 -36.99 0.49 -13.21
N VAL A 778 -36.33 1.57 -12.78
CA VAL A 778 -35.93 1.79 -11.38
C VAL A 778 -36.47 3.11 -10.82
N LEU A 779 -36.53 3.18 -9.48
CA LEU A 779 -36.77 4.42 -8.76
C LEU A 779 -35.43 5.02 -8.33
N LYS A 780 -35.19 6.27 -8.72
CA LYS A 780 -34.11 7.09 -8.20
C LYS A 780 -34.60 7.88 -7.00
N ALA A 781 -34.01 7.59 -5.84
CA ALA A 781 -34.17 8.37 -4.62
C ALA A 781 -33.11 9.50 -4.61
N GLU A 782 -33.51 10.73 -4.29
CA GLU A 782 -32.64 11.91 -4.22
C GLU A 782 -32.92 12.72 -2.94
N LEU A 783 -31.86 13.08 -2.21
CA LEU A 783 -31.89 13.95 -1.04
C LEU A 783 -30.77 15.00 -1.14
N ALA A 784 -31.14 16.27 -1.02
CA ALA A 784 -30.18 17.35 -0.81
C ALA A 784 -29.78 17.40 0.67
N LEU A 785 -28.49 17.41 0.95
CA LEU A 785 -27.95 17.62 2.30
C LEU A 785 -27.69 19.11 2.49
N ALA A 786 -28.36 19.70 3.49
CA ALA A 786 -27.99 21.04 3.95
C ALA A 786 -26.56 21.01 4.49
N THR A 787 -25.74 21.97 4.06
CA THR A 787 -24.41 22.18 4.64
C THR A 787 -24.62 22.80 6.03
N GLY A 788 -24.08 22.13 7.05
CA GLY A 788 -24.12 22.60 8.43
C GLY A 788 -23.09 23.70 8.70
#